data_AF-A0A1I8IFE7-F1
#
_entry.id   AF-A0A1I8IFE7-F1
#
_cell.length_a   1.000
_cell.length_b   1.000
_cell.length_c   1.000
_cell.angle_alpha   90.00
_cell.angle_beta   90.00
_cell.angle_gamma   90.00
#
_symmetry.space_group_name_H-M   'P 1'
#
loop_
_entity.id
_entity.type
_entity.pdbx_description
1 polymer ?
#
loop_
_entity_poly.entity_id
_entity_poly.type
_entity_poly.pdbx_seq_one_letter_code
_entity_poly.pdbx_strand_id
1 'polypeptide(L)'
;LPLVRHTLHLRQFPPAAHPQIPAVTSAVTDALRMLPLHERPALAVFTSGGDSQGMNSAIRAVVRMGLYCGFRVYLIYEGYEGMIGDGEDGQEMIKEANWGLVSGIIQLGGTVIGSARSARFRTREGRLQAARNLIRRGITNLVVIGGDGSLTGADLFRQEWPSLVDELLKEGAVTEKQRRDYASLHIAGMVGSIDNDFCGTDMTIGTDSALHRIIEACDAIATTAQSHQRAFVMEVMGRHCGYLALVSALCCEADFLFIPEEPPGTDWPDVMCNHLIKARQRGKRLNIIIAAEGAIDTEGNAISANLIRDTISQKLKYDTRVTVLGHVQRGGAPSAFDRLLGCRMAAEAVLALLDARQNPELPSIVVSLDANQCVARTKAVNEAIQAKNYAQSVELRGKSFINNLATYRTLKKLHSPANACSDSCPTLLIVMVGAPACGANACVRAFVRTGISNGFRVLGVNGGFDGLVKASFRPLSWESVSGLTSSGGSCLGTKRITAEEVGIAAVAEALSKVENLRGMLLIGGFEAFSSLVQLFQARPSQPALAVPMLVVPCTISNNVPGTDFSIGADTALNEITQIIDKIKQSAVGTQRRVFVVETMGGYCGYLATLAGLAGGADAAYIKEDKFDLAVLLDDVRHLKQKMHDDCGLQRGL
;
A
#
# COMPACT_ATOMS: atom_id res chain seq x y z
N LEU A 1 -18.69 -4.00 28.20
CA LEU A 1 -18.01 -4.85 27.20
C LEU A 1 -17.46 -3.96 26.07
N PRO A 2 -16.22 -3.44 26.19
CA PRO A 2 -15.58 -2.72 25.10
C PRO A 2 -14.59 -3.66 24.42
N LEU A 3 -15.08 -4.46 23.47
CA LEU A 3 -14.27 -5.27 22.57
C LEU A 3 -14.98 -5.26 21.22
N VAL A 4 -14.21 -5.06 20.15
CA VAL A 4 -14.62 -5.00 18.73
C VAL A 4 -15.04 -3.62 18.21
N ARG A 5 -14.06 -2.71 18.10
CA ARG A 5 -14.00 -1.67 17.04
C ARG A 5 -12.58 -1.66 16.46
N HIS A 6 -12.26 -2.65 15.63
CA HIS A 6 -10.97 -2.72 14.94
C HIS A 6 -11.18 -3.10 13.48
N THR A 7 -11.50 -2.09 12.68
CA THR A 7 -11.37 -2.14 11.22
C THR A 7 -9.94 -1.73 10.89
N LEU A 8 -9.31 -2.42 9.94
CA LEU A 8 -8.06 -2.02 9.29
C LEU A 8 -8.09 -0.50 9.04
N HIS A 9 -7.34 0.26 9.83
CA HIS A 9 -7.17 1.68 9.59
C HIS A 9 -6.20 1.84 8.42
N LEU A 10 -6.72 1.70 7.21
CA LEU A 10 -6.26 2.48 6.06
C LEU A 10 -6.81 3.90 6.21
N ARG A 11 -6.63 4.51 7.40
CA ARG A 11 -6.90 5.93 7.62
C ARG A 11 -5.79 6.67 6.88
N GLN A 12 -6.00 6.88 5.59
CA GLN A 12 -5.59 8.15 5.01
C GLN A 12 -6.42 9.20 5.75
N PHE A 13 -5.80 9.78 6.78
CA PHE A 13 -6.33 10.77 7.69
C PHE A 13 -7.43 10.25 8.66
N PRO A 14 -7.44 10.68 9.94
CA PRO A 14 -8.59 10.47 10.80
C PRO A 14 -9.83 11.16 10.18
N PRO A 15 -11.06 10.70 10.45
CA PRO A 15 -12.26 11.43 10.12
C PRO A 15 -12.28 12.65 11.02
N ALA A 16 -11.59 13.72 10.60
CA ALA A 16 -12.06 15.04 10.92
C ALA A 16 -13.49 15.10 10.36
N ALA A 17 -14.45 15.47 11.21
CA ALA A 17 -15.78 15.86 10.78
C ALA A 17 -15.63 16.71 9.51
N HIS A 18 -16.24 16.29 8.39
CA HIS A 18 -16.13 16.94 7.07
C HIS A 18 -15.41 18.30 7.13
N PRO A 19 -14.08 18.35 6.95
CA PRO A 19 -13.56 19.52 6.32
C PRO A 19 -14.10 19.38 4.90
N GLN A 20 -15.06 20.22 4.52
CA GLN A 20 -15.04 20.73 3.16
C GLN A 20 -13.56 20.91 2.82
N ILE A 21 -13.04 20.30 1.74
CA ILE A 21 -11.70 20.64 1.25
C ILE A 21 -11.65 22.16 1.34
N PRO A 22 -10.88 22.75 2.27
CA PRO A 22 -11.15 24.12 2.61
C PRO A 22 -10.86 24.90 1.33
N ALA A 23 -11.79 25.77 0.94
CA ALA A 23 -11.60 26.73 -0.14
C ALA A 23 -10.38 27.68 0.09
N VAL A 24 -9.59 27.43 1.14
CA VAL A 24 -8.37 28.09 1.58
C VAL A 24 -7.29 28.11 0.50
N THR A 25 -7.31 27.21 -0.49
CA THR A 25 -6.31 27.23 -1.56
C THR A 25 -6.62 28.21 -2.69
N SER A 26 -7.87 28.52 -3.06
CA SER A 26 -8.14 29.31 -4.27
C SER A 26 -7.45 30.68 -4.26
N ALA A 27 -7.67 31.53 -3.25
CA ALA A 27 -7.21 32.92 -3.28
C ALA A 27 -5.67 33.07 -3.34
N VAL A 28 -4.94 32.26 -2.58
CA VAL A 28 -3.46 32.26 -2.57
C VAL A 28 -2.92 31.71 -3.89
N THR A 29 -3.53 30.64 -4.38
CA THR A 29 -3.11 30.01 -5.62
C THR A 29 -3.37 30.92 -6.81
N ASP A 30 -4.53 31.58 -6.83
CA ASP A 30 -4.91 32.54 -7.86
C ASP A 30 -3.99 33.76 -7.82
N ALA A 31 -3.65 34.27 -6.63
CA ALA A 31 -2.67 35.35 -6.49
C ALA A 31 -1.28 34.97 -7.04
N LEU A 32 -0.79 33.76 -6.76
CA LEU A 32 0.49 33.29 -7.31
C LEU A 32 0.45 33.11 -8.82
N ARG A 33 -0.67 32.68 -9.38
CA ARG A 33 -0.86 32.55 -10.84
C ARG A 33 -0.88 33.90 -11.55
N MET A 34 -1.34 34.97 -10.88
CA MET A 34 -1.32 36.32 -11.43
C MET A 34 0.09 36.93 -11.51
N LEU A 35 1.07 36.39 -10.76
CA LEU A 35 2.45 36.85 -10.84
C LEU A 35 3.10 36.46 -12.18
N PRO A 36 3.93 37.35 -12.76
CA PRO A 36 4.82 37.00 -13.87
C PRO A 36 5.65 35.76 -13.55
N LEU A 37 5.89 34.90 -14.54
CA LEU A 37 6.62 33.63 -14.34
C LEU A 37 7.94 33.78 -13.58
N HIS A 38 8.70 34.84 -13.83
CA HIS A 38 10.00 35.09 -13.20
C HIS A 38 9.90 35.51 -11.72
N GLU A 39 8.74 36.01 -11.27
CA GLU A 39 8.47 36.41 -9.89
C GLU A 39 7.83 35.28 -9.07
N ARG A 40 7.41 34.19 -9.73
CA ARG A 40 6.82 33.04 -9.06
C ARG A 40 7.86 32.30 -8.21
N PRO A 41 7.45 31.80 -7.02
CA PRO A 41 8.31 31.01 -6.16
C PRO A 41 8.72 29.71 -6.86
N ALA A 42 9.94 29.25 -6.57
CA ALA A 42 10.44 28.01 -7.13
C ALA A 42 10.38 26.85 -6.13
N LEU A 43 9.94 25.70 -6.61
CA LEU A 43 9.89 24.41 -5.93
C LEU A 43 10.76 23.42 -6.70
N ALA A 44 11.52 22.58 -6.01
CA ALA A 44 12.23 21.49 -6.65
C ALA A 44 11.90 20.14 -6.01
N VAL A 45 11.91 19.08 -6.83
CA VAL A 45 11.72 17.71 -6.37
C VAL A 45 12.92 16.84 -6.75
N PHE A 46 13.31 15.96 -5.83
CA PHE A 46 14.40 15.01 -6.06
C PHE A 46 14.13 13.67 -5.37
N THR A 47 14.67 12.61 -5.94
CA THR A 47 14.68 11.28 -5.33
C THR A 47 16.04 10.95 -4.77
N SER A 48 16.08 10.31 -3.60
CA SER A 48 17.34 9.93 -2.96
C SER A 48 17.19 8.61 -2.20
N GLY A 49 18.27 7.83 -2.14
CA GLY A 49 18.29 6.52 -1.51
C GLY A 49 17.96 5.39 -2.48
N GLY A 50 17.51 4.25 -1.96
CA GLY A 50 17.04 3.15 -2.80
C GLY A 50 15.75 3.54 -3.51
N ASP A 51 15.64 3.22 -4.78
CA ASP A 51 14.41 3.42 -5.53
C ASP A 51 13.28 2.51 -5.03
N SER A 52 12.05 2.97 -5.23
CA SER A 52 10.85 2.19 -4.94
C SER A 52 9.77 2.50 -5.98
N GLN A 53 8.94 1.51 -6.28
CA GLN A 53 7.87 1.66 -7.26
C GLN A 53 6.87 2.70 -6.73
N GLY A 54 6.52 3.68 -7.57
CA GLY A 54 5.61 4.77 -7.20
C GLY A 54 6.29 6.12 -7.00
N MET A 55 7.62 6.17 -6.91
CA MET A 55 8.36 7.45 -6.89
C MET A 55 8.02 8.33 -8.11
N ASN A 56 7.89 7.75 -9.30
CA ASN A 56 7.49 8.50 -10.51
C ASN A 56 6.08 9.08 -10.42
N SER A 57 5.15 8.40 -9.74
CA SER A 57 3.80 8.92 -9.52
C SER A 57 3.83 10.15 -8.59
N ALA A 58 4.67 10.11 -7.56
CA ALA A 58 4.94 11.22 -6.67
C ALA A 58 5.59 12.40 -7.41
N ILE A 59 6.66 12.17 -8.17
CA ILE A 59 7.32 13.22 -8.98
C ILE A 59 6.31 13.89 -9.90
N ARG A 60 5.52 13.10 -10.65
CA ARG A 60 4.49 13.63 -11.55
C ARG A 60 3.49 14.51 -10.82
N ALA A 61 3.00 14.07 -9.66
CA ALA A 61 2.04 14.81 -8.88
C ALA A 61 2.64 16.08 -8.26
N VAL A 62 3.88 16.06 -7.78
CA VAL A 62 4.58 17.25 -7.28
C VAL A 62 4.72 18.29 -8.39
N VAL A 63 5.12 17.87 -9.59
CA VAL A 63 5.26 18.79 -10.73
C VAL A 63 3.90 19.37 -11.13
N ARG A 64 2.88 18.53 -11.33
CA ARG A 64 1.56 19.02 -11.76
C ARG A 64 0.88 19.87 -10.70
N MET A 65 0.94 19.47 -9.43
CA MET A 65 0.36 20.24 -8.34
C MET A 65 1.16 21.52 -8.07
N GLY A 66 2.49 21.50 -8.17
CA GLY A 66 3.32 22.69 -8.04
C GLY A 66 3.02 23.74 -9.12
N LEU A 67 2.96 23.30 -10.38
CA LEU A 67 2.58 24.16 -11.51
C LEU A 67 1.14 24.68 -11.36
N TYR A 68 0.21 23.81 -10.96
CA TYR A 68 -1.15 24.21 -10.62
C TYR A 68 -1.15 25.26 -9.51
N CYS A 69 -0.32 25.10 -8.48
CA CYS A 69 -0.23 26.03 -7.37
C CYS A 69 0.46 27.37 -7.70
N GLY A 70 0.96 27.54 -8.93
CA GLY A 70 1.66 28.75 -9.36
C GLY A 70 3.16 28.75 -9.04
N PHE A 71 3.75 27.62 -8.67
CA PHE A 71 5.21 27.51 -8.56
C PHE A 71 5.87 27.36 -9.93
N ARG A 72 7.12 27.82 -10.05
CA ARG A 72 8.07 27.26 -11.02
C ARG A 72 8.62 25.97 -10.43
N VAL A 73 8.53 24.86 -11.15
CA VAL A 73 8.94 23.56 -10.62
C VAL A 73 10.23 23.10 -11.28
N TYR A 74 11.17 22.55 -10.53
CA TYR A 74 12.43 22.00 -11.00
C TYR A 74 12.57 20.52 -10.64
N LEU A 75 13.18 19.73 -11.52
CA LEU A 75 13.63 18.37 -11.26
C LEU A 75 15.12 18.39 -10.97
N ILE A 76 15.54 17.79 -9.85
CA ILE A 76 16.95 17.59 -9.54
C ILE A 76 17.28 16.12 -9.82
N TYR A 77 18.15 15.89 -10.79
CA TYR A 77 18.59 14.58 -11.22
C TYR A 77 19.65 14.01 -10.27
N GLU A 78 19.73 12.69 -10.14
CA GLU A 78 20.71 11.97 -9.32
C GLU A 78 20.75 12.40 -7.84
N GLY A 79 19.61 12.87 -7.34
CA GLY A 79 19.40 13.21 -5.94
C GLY A 79 20.33 14.31 -5.42
N TYR A 80 20.99 14.06 -4.29
CA TYR A 80 21.90 15.05 -3.69
C TYR A 80 23.12 15.33 -4.57
N GLU A 81 23.57 14.39 -5.40
CA GLU A 81 24.76 14.61 -6.22
C GLU A 81 24.49 15.66 -7.30
N GLY A 82 23.38 15.54 -8.04
CA GLY A 82 23.00 16.54 -9.04
C GLY A 82 22.54 17.87 -8.44
N MET A 83 22.25 17.93 -7.13
CA MET A 83 22.06 19.20 -6.43
C MET A 83 23.37 20.01 -6.33
N ILE A 84 24.52 19.33 -6.23
CA ILE A 84 25.84 19.94 -6.06
C ILE A 84 26.45 20.37 -7.41
N GLY A 85 26.30 19.60 -8.48
CA GLY A 85 26.93 19.96 -9.74
C GLY A 85 26.57 19.06 -10.92
N ASP A 86 27.15 19.41 -12.06
CA ASP A 86 26.82 18.87 -13.38
C ASP A 86 27.06 17.35 -13.44
N GLY A 87 26.21 16.65 -14.20
CA GLY A 87 26.30 15.21 -14.37
C GLY A 87 27.59 14.78 -15.06
N GLU A 88 27.82 13.48 -15.15
CA GLU A 88 28.81 12.94 -16.10
C GLU A 88 28.53 13.60 -17.48
N ASP A 89 29.55 14.22 -18.08
CA ASP A 89 29.49 14.98 -19.35
C ASP A 89 28.94 16.42 -19.30
N GLY A 90 28.82 17.06 -18.13
CA GLY A 90 28.45 18.49 -18.05
C GLY A 90 26.97 18.77 -18.30
N GLN A 91 26.12 17.74 -18.16
CA GLN A 91 24.67 17.91 -18.24
C GLN A 91 24.12 18.72 -17.07
N GLU A 92 23.20 19.65 -17.35
CA GLU A 92 22.48 20.38 -16.31
C GLU A 92 21.62 19.42 -15.48
N MET A 93 21.89 19.33 -14.17
CA MET A 93 21.22 18.41 -13.26
C MET A 93 20.00 18.99 -12.56
N ILE A 94 19.75 20.29 -12.68
CA ILE A 94 18.57 20.95 -12.12
C ILE A 94 17.79 21.60 -13.26
N LYS A 95 16.76 20.90 -13.77
CA LYS A 95 16.01 21.31 -14.96
C LYS A 95 14.63 21.81 -14.60
N GLU A 96 14.19 22.90 -15.22
CA GLU A 96 12.83 23.39 -15.05
C GLU A 96 11.82 22.43 -15.71
N ALA A 97 10.80 22.06 -14.95
CA ALA A 97 9.77 21.13 -15.34
C ALA A 97 8.57 21.85 -15.94
N ASN A 98 7.97 21.23 -16.96
CA ASN A 98 6.68 21.63 -17.50
C ASN A 98 5.69 20.45 -17.42
N TRP A 99 4.43 20.70 -17.77
CA TRP A 99 3.37 19.70 -17.68
C TRP A 99 3.64 18.45 -18.54
N GLY A 100 4.27 18.64 -19.71
CA GLY A 100 4.62 17.60 -20.66
C GLY A 100 5.75 16.69 -20.18
N LEU A 101 6.75 17.26 -19.48
CA LEU A 101 7.96 16.53 -19.04
C LEU A 101 7.67 15.33 -18.13
N VAL A 102 6.59 15.39 -17.35
CA VAL A 102 6.15 14.31 -16.45
C VAL A 102 4.96 13.51 -17.01
N SER A 103 4.68 13.63 -18.30
CA SER A 103 3.67 12.81 -18.96
C SER A 103 4.19 11.39 -19.19
N GLY A 104 3.32 10.40 -19.01
CA GLY A 104 3.67 9.00 -19.29
C GLY A 104 4.59 8.33 -18.26
N ILE A 105 4.95 8.98 -17.15
CA ILE A 105 5.85 8.38 -16.14
C ILE A 105 5.12 7.65 -15.00
N ILE A 106 3.81 7.84 -14.84
CA ILE A 106 3.06 7.34 -13.66
C ILE A 106 3.11 5.80 -13.51
N GLN A 107 3.21 5.09 -14.64
CA GLN A 107 3.27 3.63 -14.69
C GLN A 107 4.70 3.06 -14.68
N LEU A 108 5.72 3.91 -14.69
CA LEU A 108 7.12 3.47 -14.74
C LEU A 108 7.61 3.11 -13.34
N GLY A 109 8.36 2.02 -13.25
CA GLY A 109 9.11 1.66 -12.04
C GLY A 109 10.32 2.58 -11.79
N GLY A 110 10.94 2.43 -10.62
CA GLY A 110 12.11 3.21 -10.21
C GLY A 110 11.85 4.72 -10.15
N THR A 111 12.86 5.51 -10.52
CA THR A 111 12.79 6.98 -10.61
C THR A 111 13.36 7.48 -11.94
N VAL A 112 12.59 8.28 -12.69
CA VAL A 112 13.01 8.88 -13.96
C VAL A 112 14.05 10.00 -13.80
N ILE A 113 14.24 10.49 -12.58
CA ILE A 113 15.25 11.51 -12.27
C ILE A 113 16.49 10.91 -11.58
N GLY A 114 16.58 9.58 -11.47
CA GLY A 114 17.74 8.92 -10.88
C GLY A 114 17.89 9.13 -9.37
N SER A 115 18.89 8.48 -8.79
CA SER A 115 19.15 8.53 -7.35
C SER A 115 20.57 8.05 -7.07
N ALA A 116 21.53 8.99 -7.05
CA ALA A 116 22.91 8.69 -6.75
C ALA A 116 23.22 8.88 -5.26
N ARG A 117 24.19 8.09 -4.76
CA ARG A 117 24.81 8.33 -3.46
C ARG A 117 25.78 9.50 -3.59
N SER A 118 25.62 10.53 -2.75
CA SER A 118 26.55 11.67 -2.72
C SER A 118 27.45 11.64 -1.49
N ALA A 119 28.73 11.31 -1.68
CA ALA A 119 29.74 11.49 -0.64
C ALA A 119 30.03 12.98 -0.41
N ARG A 120 29.99 13.79 -1.48
CA ARG A 120 30.23 15.23 -1.46
C ARG A 120 29.21 15.98 -0.60
N PHE A 121 27.94 15.57 -0.62
CA PHE A 121 26.91 16.21 0.22
C PHE A 121 27.15 16.04 1.74
N ARG A 122 28.00 15.08 2.13
CA ARG A 122 28.41 14.92 3.54
C ARG A 122 29.40 16.01 3.99
N THR A 123 30.09 16.67 3.06
CA THR A 123 30.98 17.79 3.38
C THR A 123 30.22 19.11 3.40
N ARG A 124 30.69 20.06 4.22
CA ARG A 124 30.15 21.42 4.26
C ARG A 124 30.25 22.10 2.90
N GLU A 125 31.37 21.93 2.21
CA GLU A 125 31.62 22.47 0.87
C GLU A 125 30.59 21.98 -0.15
N GLY A 126 30.27 20.68 -0.16
CA GLY A 126 29.24 20.14 -1.04
C GLY A 126 27.86 20.75 -0.78
N ARG A 127 27.50 20.92 0.51
CA ARG A 127 26.24 21.57 0.90
C ARG A 127 26.22 23.07 0.57
N LEU A 128 27.34 23.77 0.71
CA LEU A 128 27.50 25.16 0.33
C LEU A 128 27.28 25.34 -1.18
N GLN A 129 27.88 24.47 -1.98
CA GLN A 129 27.70 24.46 -3.43
C GLN A 129 26.25 24.11 -3.84
N ALA A 130 25.62 23.16 -3.16
CA ALA A 130 24.20 22.85 -3.37
C ALA A 130 23.31 24.07 -3.06
N ALA A 131 23.51 24.72 -1.91
CA ALA A 131 22.77 25.93 -1.54
C ALA A 131 22.94 27.05 -2.58
N ARG A 132 24.17 27.24 -3.08
CA ARG A 132 24.48 28.19 -4.16
C ARG A 132 23.68 27.89 -5.44
N ASN A 133 23.62 26.62 -5.85
CA ASN A 133 22.91 26.20 -7.06
C ASN A 133 21.39 26.39 -6.96
N LEU A 134 20.82 26.14 -5.78
CA LEU A 134 19.41 26.35 -5.50
C LEU A 134 19.06 27.85 -5.49
N ILE A 135 19.86 28.67 -4.80
CA ILE A 135 19.67 30.14 -4.73
C ILE A 135 19.78 30.79 -6.11
N ARG A 136 20.71 30.35 -6.95
CA ARG A 136 20.84 30.82 -8.34
C ARG A 136 19.56 30.65 -9.17
N ARG A 137 18.75 29.65 -8.84
CA ARG A 137 17.46 29.34 -9.49
C ARG A 137 16.25 29.83 -8.67
N GLY A 138 16.49 30.49 -7.54
CA GLY A 138 15.43 30.98 -6.62
C GLY A 138 14.69 29.86 -5.89
N ILE A 139 15.25 28.66 -5.82
CA ILE A 139 14.64 27.49 -5.18
C ILE A 139 14.78 27.60 -3.67
N THR A 140 13.65 27.71 -2.98
CA THR A 140 13.54 27.72 -1.50
C THR A 140 12.60 26.65 -0.96
N ASN A 141 11.99 25.86 -1.84
CA ASN A 141 11.01 24.84 -1.47
C ASN A 141 11.48 23.52 -2.08
N LEU A 142 11.76 22.52 -1.25
CA LEU A 142 12.22 21.21 -1.68
C LEU A 142 11.23 20.13 -1.29
N VAL A 143 10.92 19.25 -2.24
CA VAL A 143 10.27 17.98 -1.99
C VAL A 143 11.31 16.87 -2.12
N VAL A 144 11.54 16.13 -1.05
CA VAL A 144 12.44 14.98 -1.04
C VAL A 144 11.63 13.69 -0.99
N ILE A 145 11.86 12.80 -1.95
CA ILE A 145 11.25 11.46 -1.99
C ILE A 145 12.34 10.43 -1.74
N GLY A 146 12.27 9.70 -0.63
CA GLY A 146 13.29 8.72 -0.29
C GLY A 146 13.10 8.04 1.05
N GLY A 147 14.11 7.28 1.47
CA GLY A 147 14.13 6.60 2.76
C GLY A 147 14.49 7.51 3.94
N ASP A 148 14.56 6.90 5.12
CA ASP A 148 14.90 7.56 6.40
C ASP A 148 16.18 8.41 6.35
N GLY A 149 17.25 7.87 5.73
CA GLY A 149 18.52 8.55 5.62
C GLY A 149 18.44 9.81 4.75
N SER A 150 17.67 9.77 3.66
CA SER A 150 17.49 10.91 2.76
C SER A 150 16.69 12.03 3.42
N LEU A 151 15.63 11.68 4.16
CA LEU A 151 14.82 12.62 4.92
C LEU A 151 15.61 13.28 6.06
N THR A 152 16.43 12.50 6.76
CA THR A 152 17.34 13.01 7.79
C THR A 152 18.36 13.99 7.21
N GLY A 153 18.97 13.66 6.07
CA GLY A 153 19.90 14.55 5.38
C GLY A 153 19.25 15.86 4.93
N ALA A 154 17.98 15.82 4.53
CA ALA A 154 17.24 16.99 4.11
C ALA A 154 16.98 17.93 5.29
N ASP A 155 16.53 17.42 6.44
CA ASP A 155 16.29 18.26 7.61
C ASP A 155 17.59 18.87 8.17
N LEU A 156 18.69 18.13 8.20
CA LEU A 156 20.00 18.69 8.56
C LEU A 156 20.40 19.84 7.63
N PHE A 157 20.20 19.68 6.32
CA PHE A 157 20.49 20.72 5.34
C PHE A 157 19.61 21.97 5.55
N ARG A 158 18.34 21.78 5.92
CA ARG A 158 17.43 22.88 6.28
C ARG A 158 17.88 23.64 7.53
N GLN A 159 18.24 22.92 8.59
CA GLN A 159 18.72 23.54 9.84
C GLN A 159 20.01 24.32 9.61
N GLU A 160 20.88 23.80 8.75
CA GLU A 160 22.16 24.40 8.40
C GLU A 160 22.04 25.57 7.40
N TRP A 161 20.90 25.68 6.71
CA TRP A 161 20.68 26.62 5.61
C TRP A 161 21.04 28.08 5.92
N PRO A 162 20.57 28.71 7.02
CA PRO A 162 20.88 30.12 7.29
C PRO A 162 22.39 30.38 7.38
N SER A 163 23.12 29.43 7.99
CA SER A 163 24.57 29.49 8.11
C SER A 163 25.27 29.38 6.75
N LEU A 164 24.76 28.55 5.84
CA LEU A 164 25.28 28.41 4.48
C LEU A 164 25.05 29.69 3.66
N VAL A 165 23.87 30.32 3.79
CA VAL A 165 23.57 31.56 3.05
C VAL A 165 24.44 32.72 3.54
N ASP A 166 24.64 32.84 4.86
CA ASP A 166 25.53 33.87 5.43
C ASP A 166 27.00 33.68 4.99
N GLU A 167 27.45 32.43 4.83
CA GLU A 167 28.77 32.10 4.29
C GLU A 167 28.89 32.48 2.81
N LEU A 168 27.90 32.12 1.98
CA LEU A 168 27.84 32.52 0.57
C LEU A 168 27.81 34.05 0.38
N LEU A 169 27.20 34.79 1.32
CA LEU A 169 27.18 36.25 1.30
C LEU A 169 28.60 36.81 1.53
N LYS A 170 29.33 36.25 2.50
CA LYS A 170 30.72 36.63 2.79
C LYS A 170 31.66 36.35 1.62
N GLU A 171 31.43 35.25 0.90
CA GLU A 171 32.18 34.90 -0.32
C GLU A 171 31.80 35.74 -1.55
N GLY A 172 30.77 36.60 -1.45
CA GLY A 172 30.26 37.37 -2.58
C GLY A 172 29.51 36.54 -3.62
N ALA A 173 29.14 35.29 -3.28
CA ALA A 173 28.41 34.38 -4.17
C ALA A 173 26.90 34.67 -4.23
N VAL A 174 26.35 35.35 -3.22
CA VAL A 174 24.96 35.84 -3.16
C VAL A 174 24.91 37.31 -2.74
N THR A 175 23.89 38.03 -3.21
CA THR A 175 23.66 39.45 -2.85
C THR A 175 22.89 39.58 -1.54
N GLU A 176 22.94 40.75 -0.90
CA GLU A 176 22.15 41.05 0.30
C GLU A 176 20.62 40.94 0.06
N LYS A 177 20.18 41.18 -1.18
CA LYS A 177 18.79 40.94 -1.58
C LYS A 177 18.49 39.43 -1.59
N GLN A 178 19.31 38.63 -2.27
CA GLN A 178 19.12 37.17 -2.32
C GLN A 178 19.20 36.52 -0.94
N ARG A 179 20.10 37.00 -0.07
CA ARG A 179 20.16 36.53 1.32
C ARG A 179 18.83 36.76 2.02
N ARG A 180 18.24 37.95 1.90
CA ARG A 180 16.94 38.28 2.51
C ARG A 180 15.80 37.45 1.90
N ASP A 181 15.74 37.38 0.58
CA ASP A 181 14.66 36.70 -0.15
C ASP A 181 14.71 35.16 0.03
N TYR A 182 15.90 34.60 0.29
CA TYR A 182 16.15 33.15 0.41
C TYR A 182 16.73 32.74 1.76
N ALA A 183 16.40 33.49 2.82
CA ALA A 183 16.94 33.28 4.17
C ALA A 183 16.54 31.91 4.78
N SER A 184 15.46 31.31 4.29
CA SER A 184 14.90 30.07 4.80
C SER A 184 14.68 29.05 3.69
N LEU A 185 14.89 27.78 4.03
CA LEU A 185 14.58 26.63 3.18
C LEU A 185 13.38 25.90 3.76
N HIS A 186 12.39 25.60 2.92
CA HIS A 186 11.22 24.81 3.27
C HIS A 186 11.37 23.43 2.66
N ILE A 187 11.14 22.38 3.47
CA ILE A 187 11.26 20.99 3.02
C ILE A 187 10.00 20.23 3.34
N ALA A 188 9.47 19.53 2.33
CA ALA A 188 8.47 18.50 2.46
C ALA A 188 9.07 17.12 2.17
N GLY A 189 8.92 16.20 3.11
CA GLY A 189 9.43 14.83 2.98
C GLY A 189 8.37 13.81 2.60
N MET A 190 8.70 12.91 1.68
CA MET A 190 7.87 11.78 1.27
C MET A 190 8.67 10.48 1.40
N VAL A 191 8.09 9.48 2.06
CA VAL A 191 8.80 8.24 2.33
C VAL A 191 8.65 7.26 1.16
N GLY A 192 9.71 7.15 0.36
CA GLY A 192 9.85 6.14 -0.70
C GLY A 192 10.75 5.01 -0.25
N SER A 193 10.15 3.87 0.10
CA SER A 193 10.84 2.67 0.56
C SER A 193 9.95 1.44 0.34
N ILE A 194 10.54 0.29 0.02
CA ILE A 194 9.81 -0.98 -0.01
C ILE A 194 9.67 -1.59 1.38
N ASP A 195 10.59 -1.26 2.29
CA ASP A 195 10.82 -1.98 3.56
C ASP A 195 9.67 -1.77 4.58
N ASN A 196 8.89 -0.69 4.43
CA ASN A 196 7.91 -0.20 5.40
C ASN A 196 8.48 -0.05 6.83
N ASP A 197 9.73 0.41 6.91
CA ASP A 197 10.48 0.50 8.16
C ASP A 197 10.38 1.87 8.85
N PHE A 198 9.74 2.85 8.19
CA PHE A 198 9.62 4.22 8.69
C PHE A 198 8.44 4.38 9.65
N CYS A 199 8.76 4.54 10.93
CA CYS A 199 7.75 4.66 11.98
C CYS A 199 6.98 5.98 11.85
N GLY A 200 5.65 5.92 11.90
CA GLY A 200 4.78 7.11 11.79
C GLY A 200 3.95 7.18 10.51
N THR A 201 4.26 6.35 9.52
CA THR A 201 3.35 6.03 8.42
C THR A 201 2.96 4.55 8.49
N ASP A 202 1.72 4.22 8.10
CA ASP A 202 1.26 2.83 8.04
C ASP A 202 1.83 2.10 6.80
N MET A 203 2.11 2.84 5.73
CA MET A 203 2.64 2.34 4.45
C MET A 203 3.62 3.35 3.84
N THR A 204 4.75 2.87 3.33
CA THR A 204 5.69 3.65 2.52
C THR A 204 5.46 3.43 1.03
N ILE A 205 5.79 4.44 0.19
CA ILE A 205 5.62 4.34 -1.26
C ILE A 205 6.53 3.23 -1.79
N GLY A 206 5.94 2.19 -2.36
CA GLY A 206 6.58 1.03 -2.97
C GLY A 206 6.43 -0.27 -2.19
N THR A 207 5.97 -0.22 -0.94
CA THR A 207 5.78 -1.44 -0.14
C THR A 207 4.73 -2.37 -0.73
N ASP A 208 3.59 -1.82 -1.18
CA ASP A 208 2.51 -2.62 -1.76
C ASP A 208 2.95 -3.29 -3.08
N SER A 209 3.66 -2.54 -3.91
CA SER A 209 4.26 -3.04 -5.15
C SER A 209 5.28 -4.14 -4.87
N ALA A 210 6.13 -4.00 -3.86
CA ALA A 210 7.08 -5.02 -3.46
C ALA A 210 6.37 -6.30 -2.98
N LEU A 211 5.29 -6.17 -2.19
CA LEU A 211 4.44 -7.30 -1.79
C LEU A 211 3.86 -8.02 -3.02
N HIS A 212 3.38 -7.29 -4.03
CA HIS A 212 2.90 -7.90 -5.27
C HIS A 212 3.99 -8.74 -5.95
N ARG A 213 5.24 -8.25 -6.01
CA ARG A 213 6.37 -8.99 -6.59
C ARG A 213 6.69 -10.26 -5.80
N ILE A 214 6.64 -10.19 -4.47
CA ILE A 214 6.91 -11.35 -3.60
C ILE A 214 5.81 -12.40 -3.77
N ILE A 215 4.55 -11.99 -3.76
CA ILE A 215 3.39 -12.90 -3.89
C ILE A 215 3.39 -13.56 -5.27
N GLU A 216 3.64 -12.81 -6.35
CA GLU A 216 3.73 -13.38 -7.71
C GLU A 216 4.84 -14.45 -7.80
N ALA A 217 6.01 -14.18 -7.21
CA ALA A 217 7.11 -15.15 -7.19
C ALA A 217 6.76 -16.39 -6.35
N CYS A 218 6.13 -16.21 -5.20
CA CYS A 218 5.64 -17.31 -4.37
C CYS A 218 4.60 -18.17 -5.10
N ASP A 219 3.63 -17.56 -5.78
CA ASP A 219 2.60 -18.26 -6.54
C ASP A 219 3.20 -19.02 -7.73
N ALA A 220 4.16 -18.41 -8.45
CA ALA A 220 4.89 -19.08 -9.51
C ALA A 220 5.63 -20.33 -9.01
N ILE A 221 6.27 -20.24 -7.83
CA ILE A 221 7.00 -21.34 -7.20
C ILE A 221 6.06 -22.41 -6.64
N ALA A 222 4.91 -22.00 -6.10
CA ALA A 222 3.96 -22.91 -5.46
C ALA A 222 3.54 -24.04 -6.41
N THR A 223 3.36 -23.74 -7.71
CA THR A 223 2.99 -24.73 -8.74
C THR A 223 4.03 -25.86 -8.88
N THR A 224 5.30 -25.53 -9.12
CA THR A 224 6.38 -26.53 -9.24
C THR A 224 6.66 -27.25 -7.92
N ALA A 225 6.51 -26.53 -6.80
CA ALA A 225 6.77 -27.08 -5.49
C ALA A 225 5.72 -28.11 -5.07
N GLN A 226 4.44 -27.91 -5.42
CA GLN A 226 3.37 -28.88 -5.23
C GLN A 226 3.56 -30.16 -6.06
N SER A 227 4.06 -30.03 -7.31
CA SER A 227 4.31 -31.16 -8.20
C SER A 227 5.37 -32.11 -7.63
N HIS A 228 6.47 -31.56 -7.09
CA HIS A 228 7.62 -32.35 -6.62
C HIS A 228 7.66 -32.59 -5.10
N GLN A 229 6.64 -32.17 -4.35
CA GLN A 229 6.62 -32.23 -2.87
C GLN A 229 7.88 -31.61 -2.22
N ARG A 230 8.24 -30.40 -2.66
CA ARG A 230 9.45 -29.70 -2.21
C ARG A 230 9.20 -28.75 -1.05
N ALA A 231 10.27 -28.42 -0.34
CA ALA A 231 10.32 -27.28 0.57
C ALA A 231 11.03 -26.11 -0.11
N PHE A 232 10.48 -24.91 0.02
CA PHE A 232 11.09 -23.68 -0.50
C PHE A 232 11.33 -22.70 0.63
N VAL A 233 12.54 -22.15 0.67
CA VAL A 233 12.92 -21.04 1.54
C VAL A 233 12.98 -19.78 0.68
N MET A 234 12.07 -18.86 0.93
CA MET A 234 11.92 -17.59 0.23
C MET A 234 12.61 -16.50 1.04
N GLU A 235 13.70 -15.94 0.52
CA GLU A 235 14.37 -14.78 1.13
C GLU A 235 13.79 -13.49 0.56
N VAL A 236 13.29 -12.65 1.46
CA VAL A 236 12.51 -11.43 1.19
C VAL A 236 13.28 -10.22 1.72
N MET A 237 13.28 -9.13 0.96
CA MET A 237 13.91 -7.87 1.37
C MET A 237 13.14 -7.22 2.52
N GLY A 238 13.76 -6.24 3.17
CA GLY A 238 13.12 -5.49 4.25
C GLY A 238 14.12 -4.82 5.19
N ARG A 239 15.42 -4.92 4.90
CA ARG A 239 16.55 -4.47 5.71
C ARG A 239 16.50 -5.06 7.11
N HIS A 240 16.06 -4.26 8.07
CA HIS A 240 15.89 -4.65 9.48
C HIS A 240 14.40 -4.70 9.87
N CYS A 241 13.51 -4.76 8.88
CA CYS A 241 12.07 -4.85 9.04
C CYS A 241 11.51 -6.14 8.47
N GLY A 242 10.71 -6.83 9.27
CA GLY A 242 10.01 -8.05 8.88
C GLY A 242 8.68 -7.83 8.17
N TYR A 243 8.25 -6.59 7.87
CA TYR A 243 6.90 -6.30 7.39
C TYR A 243 6.59 -7.04 6.07
N LEU A 244 7.48 -6.93 5.08
CA LEU A 244 7.33 -7.63 3.79
C LEU A 244 7.22 -9.14 3.98
N ALA A 245 8.10 -9.73 4.79
CA ALA A 245 8.09 -11.16 5.08
C ALA A 245 6.82 -11.61 5.81
N LEU A 246 6.36 -10.84 6.81
CA LEU A 246 5.17 -11.12 7.61
C LEU A 246 3.90 -11.10 6.77
N VAL A 247 3.69 -10.04 5.99
CA VAL A 247 2.50 -9.91 5.14
C VAL A 247 2.54 -10.95 4.02
N SER A 248 3.71 -11.19 3.41
CA SER A 248 3.87 -12.25 2.41
C SER A 248 3.56 -13.63 3.00
N ALA A 249 3.93 -13.90 4.25
CA ALA A 249 3.65 -15.16 4.92
C ALA A 249 2.15 -15.38 5.17
N LEU A 250 1.41 -14.30 5.45
CA LEU A 250 -0.05 -14.33 5.55
C LEU A 250 -0.70 -14.65 4.19
N CYS A 251 -0.27 -13.96 3.13
CA CYS A 251 -0.81 -14.11 1.78
C CYS A 251 -0.49 -15.49 1.17
N CYS A 252 0.73 -15.98 1.35
CA CYS A 252 1.21 -17.24 0.75
C CYS A 252 0.95 -18.47 1.63
N GLU A 253 0.31 -18.32 2.79
CA GLU A 253 0.08 -19.38 3.77
C GLU A 253 1.38 -20.12 4.18
N ALA A 254 2.43 -19.35 4.47
CA ALA A 254 3.74 -19.89 4.81
C ALA A 254 3.69 -20.74 6.10
N ASP A 255 4.41 -21.87 6.07
CA ASP A 255 4.54 -22.80 7.21
C ASP A 255 5.40 -22.20 8.32
N PHE A 256 6.41 -21.41 7.96
CA PHE A 256 7.29 -20.77 8.91
C PHE A 256 7.74 -19.40 8.43
N LEU A 257 7.96 -18.50 9.38
CA LEU A 257 8.35 -17.11 9.17
C LEU A 257 9.55 -16.81 10.07
N PHE A 258 10.55 -16.15 9.52
CA PHE A 258 11.68 -15.59 10.27
C PHE A 258 11.70 -14.08 10.06
N ILE A 259 11.54 -13.32 11.14
CA ILE A 259 11.57 -11.84 11.15
C ILE A 259 12.39 -11.33 12.34
N PRO A 260 13.06 -10.16 12.21
CA PRO A 260 13.85 -9.60 13.31
C PRO A 260 13.01 -9.12 14.50
N GLU A 261 11.73 -8.78 14.30
CA GLU A 261 10.85 -8.32 15.37
C GLU A 261 10.29 -9.45 16.25
N GLU A 262 10.29 -10.69 15.75
CA GLU A 262 9.93 -11.88 16.52
C GLU A 262 10.95 -12.99 16.21
N PRO A 263 12.20 -12.85 16.71
CA PRO A 263 13.22 -13.83 16.45
C PRO A 263 12.90 -15.13 17.20
N PRO A 264 13.15 -16.30 16.58
CA PRO A 264 12.89 -17.56 17.24
C PRO A 264 14.00 -17.90 18.25
N GLY A 265 13.68 -18.76 19.22
CA GLY A 265 14.67 -19.28 20.18
C GLY A 265 15.74 -20.13 19.50
N THR A 266 16.79 -20.49 20.24
CA THR A 266 17.90 -21.33 19.71
C THR A 266 17.46 -22.75 19.30
N ASP A 267 16.29 -23.20 19.78
CA ASP A 267 15.63 -24.46 19.43
C ASP A 267 14.82 -24.39 18.12
N TRP A 268 14.84 -23.25 17.41
CA TRP A 268 14.13 -23.06 16.15
C TRP A 268 14.34 -24.17 15.11
N PRO A 269 15.53 -24.81 14.97
CA PRO A 269 15.71 -25.90 14.01
C PRO A 269 14.74 -27.05 14.25
N ASP A 270 14.57 -27.44 15.53
CA ASP A 270 13.71 -28.54 15.92
C ASP A 270 12.23 -28.14 15.89
N VAL A 271 11.90 -26.94 16.36
CA VAL A 271 10.53 -26.39 16.29
C VAL A 271 10.04 -26.34 14.84
N MET A 272 10.85 -25.81 13.93
CA MET A 272 10.54 -25.74 12.50
C MET A 272 10.43 -27.15 11.90
N CYS A 273 11.43 -28.02 12.12
CA CYS A 273 11.41 -29.36 11.53
C CYS A 273 10.19 -30.18 11.97
N ASN A 274 9.84 -30.12 13.25
CA ASN A 274 8.64 -30.76 13.79
C ASN A 274 7.35 -30.19 13.19
N HIS A 275 7.30 -28.88 12.94
CA HIS A 275 6.18 -28.25 12.26
C HIS A 275 6.02 -28.79 10.83
N LEU A 276 7.11 -28.87 10.06
CA LEU A 276 7.10 -29.33 8.68
C LEU A 276 6.71 -30.81 8.56
N ILE A 277 7.21 -31.69 9.44
CA ILE A 277 6.81 -33.11 9.49
C ILE A 277 5.30 -33.22 9.66
N LYS A 278 4.75 -32.51 10.66
CA LYS A 278 3.30 -32.53 10.96
C LYS A 278 2.48 -31.98 9.78
N ALA A 279 2.98 -30.96 9.09
CA ALA A 279 2.32 -30.42 7.89
C ALA A 279 2.21 -31.48 6.78
N ARG A 280 3.30 -32.19 6.49
CA ARG A 280 3.32 -33.24 5.45
C ARG A 280 2.49 -34.46 5.79
N GLN A 281 2.53 -34.91 7.05
CA GLN A 281 1.70 -36.02 7.53
C GLN A 281 0.20 -35.76 7.34
N ARG A 282 -0.21 -34.49 7.29
CA ARG A 282 -1.60 -34.06 7.05
C ARG A 282 -1.92 -33.83 5.57
N GLY A 283 -1.04 -34.25 4.67
CA GLY A 283 -1.26 -34.16 3.23
C GLY A 283 -0.81 -32.83 2.60
N LYS A 284 -0.19 -31.91 3.35
CA LYS A 284 0.40 -30.71 2.75
C LYS A 284 1.60 -31.13 1.90
N ARG A 285 1.46 -31.01 0.58
CA ARG A 285 2.51 -31.37 -0.39
C ARG A 285 3.63 -30.31 -0.46
N LEU A 286 3.28 -29.07 -0.18
CA LEU A 286 4.15 -27.90 -0.33
C LEU A 286 4.50 -27.34 1.05
N ASN A 287 5.79 -27.11 1.30
CA ASN A 287 6.25 -26.32 2.43
C ASN A 287 6.88 -25.00 1.94
N ILE A 288 6.34 -23.87 2.40
CA ILE A 288 6.90 -22.54 2.14
C ILE A 288 7.40 -21.97 3.46
N ILE A 289 8.67 -21.60 3.50
CA ILE A 289 9.30 -20.86 4.58
C ILE A 289 9.64 -19.48 4.04
N ILE A 290 9.23 -18.42 4.73
CA ILE A 290 9.61 -17.06 4.37
C ILE A 290 10.59 -16.52 5.41
N ALA A 291 11.70 -15.97 4.96
CA ALA A 291 12.70 -15.35 5.82
C ALA A 291 12.97 -13.92 5.35
N ALA A 292 12.88 -12.96 6.27
CA ALA A 292 13.38 -11.62 6.02
C ALA A 292 14.91 -11.64 5.91
N GLU A 293 15.49 -10.79 5.06
CA GLU A 293 16.95 -10.67 4.93
C GLU A 293 17.65 -10.30 6.24
N GLY A 294 16.95 -9.58 7.13
CA GLY A 294 17.40 -9.22 8.47
C GLY A 294 17.05 -10.24 9.56
N ALA A 295 16.69 -11.47 9.23
CA ALA A 295 16.31 -12.48 10.22
C ALA A 295 17.46 -12.81 11.19
N ILE A 296 17.15 -12.85 12.48
CA ILE A 296 18.07 -13.18 13.57
C ILE A 296 17.41 -14.16 14.55
N ASP A 297 18.20 -14.83 15.38
CA ASP A 297 17.73 -15.55 16.57
C ASP A 297 17.69 -14.65 17.82
N THR A 298 17.19 -15.18 18.94
CA THR A 298 17.14 -14.45 20.22
C THR A 298 18.50 -14.09 20.81
N GLU A 299 19.59 -14.72 20.34
CA GLU A 299 20.95 -14.37 20.74
C GLU A 299 21.51 -13.21 19.91
N GLY A 300 20.91 -12.92 18.76
CA GLY A 300 21.32 -11.91 17.80
C GLY A 300 22.12 -12.47 16.63
N ASN A 301 22.23 -13.80 16.50
CA ASN A 301 22.92 -14.43 15.39
C ASN A 301 22.05 -14.39 14.13
N ALA A 302 22.65 -14.08 12.98
CA ALA A 302 21.92 -14.01 11.72
C ALA A 302 21.43 -15.40 11.27
N ILE A 303 20.17 -15.49 10.83
CA ILE A 303 19.56 -16.69 10.26
C ILE A 303 19.46 -16.51 8.75
N SER A 304 20.42 -17.07 8.00
CA SER A 304 20.40 -17.02 6.53
C SER A 304 19.44 -18.06 5.92
N ALA A 305 18.93 -17.79 4.72
CA ALA A 305 18.10 -18.75 3.99
C ALA A 305 18.81 -20.08 3.71
N ASN A 306 20.13 -20.05 3.49
CA ASN A 306 20.95 -21.25 3.34
C ASN A 306 21.01 -22.07 4.64
N LEU A 307 21.15 -21.42 5.81
CA LEU A 307 21.12 -22.11 7.10
C LEU A 307 19.79 -22.84 7.32
N ILE A 308 18.68 -22.20 6.97
CA ILE A 308 17.33 -22.81 7.02
C ILE A 308 17.26 -24.01 6.08
N ARG A 309 17.69 -23.86 4.83
CA ARG A 309 17.73 -24.96 3.84
C ARG A 309 18.54 -26.14 4.34
N ASP A 310 19.75 -25.89 4.82
CA ASP A 310 20.67 -26.93 5.27
C ASP A 310 20.11 -27.67 6.49
N THR A 311 19.49 -26.94 7.41
CA THR A 311 18.77 -27.52 8.55
C THR A 311 17.69 -28.50 8.10
N ILE A 312 16.81 -28.07 7.18
CA ILE A 312 15.72 -28.92 6.65
C ILE A 312 16.31 -30.13 5.91
N SER A 313 17.33 -29.91 5.09
CA SER A 313 17.95 -30.96 4.26
C SER A 313 18.69 -31.99 5.10
N GLN A 314 19.37 -31.57 6.17
CA GLN A 314 20.12 -32.46 7.06
C GLN A 314 19.21 -33.25 7.98
N LYS A 315 18.25 -32.58 8.65
CA LYS A 315 17.35 -33.20 9.64
C LYS A 315 16.19 -33.98 9.01
N LEU A 316 15.57 -33.45 7.95
CA LEU A 316 14.36 -34.04 7.36
C LEU A 316 14.59 -34.77 6.03
N LYS A 317 15.75 -34.57 5.39
CA LYS A 317 16.05 -35.09 4.05
C LYS A 317 15.04 -34.65 2.97
N TYR A 318 14.35 -33.52 3.17
CA TYR A 318 13.44 -32.97 2.15
C TYR A 318 14.25 -32.29 1.05
N ASP A 319 13.83 -32.45 -0.22
CA ASP A 319 14.36 -31.67 -1.34
C ASP A 319 13.98 -30.19 -1.13
N THR A 320 14.98 -29.41 -0.68
CA THR A 320 14.79 -28.04 -0.21
C THR A 320 15.55 -27.08 -1.11
N ARG A 321 14.86 -26.04 -1.59
CA ARG A 321 15.44 -25.02 -2.47
C ARG A 321 15.36 -23.65 -1.80
N VAL A 322 16.34 -22.81 -2.10
CA VAL A 322 16.38 -21.41 -1.68
C VAL A 322 16.09 -20.56 -2.90
N THR A 323 15.20 -19.60 -2.73
CA THR A 323 14.95 -18.55 -3.72
C THR A 323 15.20 -17.22 -3.04
N VAL A 324 16.29 -16.56 -3.42
CA VAL A 324 16.56 -15.17 -3.06
C VAL A 324 15.94 -14.30 -4.12
N LEU A 325 14.85 -13.62 -3.79
CA LEU A 325 14.15 -12.76 -4.76
C LEU A 325 15.02 -11.56 -5.17
N GLY A 326 15.76 -11.00 -4.23
CA GLY A 326 16.64 -9.84 -4.48
C GLY A 326 15.87 -8.66 -5.07
N HIS A 327 16.48 -7.97 -6.04
CA HIS A 327 16.01 -6.69 -6.56
C HIS A 327 14.74 -6.77 -7.43
N VAL A 328 14.24 -7.97 -7.77
CA VAL A 328 12.92 -8.09 -8.42
C VAL A 328 11.81 -7.45 -7.58
N GLN A 329 12.02 -7.35 -6.27
CA GLN A 329 11.12 -6.71 -5.30
C GLN A 329 11.09 -5.17 -5.42
N ARG A 330 12.12 -4.55 -6.01
CA ARG A 330 12.19 -3.09 -6.25
C ARG A 330 11.78 -2.69 -7.67
N GLY A 331 11.85 -3.63 -8.61
CA GLY A 331 11.54 -3.40 -10.01
C GLY A 331 10.05 -3.56 -10.36
N GLY A 332 9.74 -3.29 -11.62
CA GLY A 332 8.39 -3.44 -12.18
C GLY A 332 7.53 -2.17 -12.05
N ALA A 333 6.36 -2.21 -12.69
CA ALA A 333 5.40 -1.12 -12.62
C ALA A 333 4.79 -1.04 -11.20
N PRO A 334 4.50 0.17 -10.67
CA PRO A 334 3.86 0.32 -9.38
C PRO A 334 2.42 -0.20 -9.39
N SER A 335 2.00 -0.76 -8.27
CA SER A 335 0.60 -1.09 -7.99
C SER A 335 -0.28 0.16 -8.02
N ALA A 336 -1.58 -0.02 -8.19
CA ALA A 336 -2.51 1.10 -8.15
C ALA A 336 -2.46 1.84 -6.81
N PHE A 337 -2.27 1.12 -5.70
CA PHE A 337 -2.12 1.70 -4.37
C PHE A 337 -0.92 2.63 -4.30
N ASP A 338 0.27 2.20 -4.70
CA ASP A 338 1.48 3.04 -4.63
C ASP A 338 1.43 4.25 -5.56
N ARG A 339 0.77 4.12 -6.73
CA ARG A 339 0.51 5.28 -7.62
C ARG A 339 -0.36 6.33 -6.93
N LEU A 340 -1.44 5.88 -6.30
CA LEU A 340 -2.39 6.76 -5.61
C LEU A 340 -1.77 7.36 -4.34
N LEU A 341 -1.03 6.57 -3.56
CA LEU A 341 -0.33 7.02 -2.37
C LEU A 341 0.69 8.10 -2.73
N GLY A 342 1.53 7.84 -3.74
CA GLY A 342 2.49 8.83 -4.23
C GLY A 342 1.81 10.12 -4.70
N CYS A 343 0.71 10.02 -5.44
CA CYS A 343 -0.05 11.19 -5.91
C CYS A 343 -0.66 12.00 -4.75
N ARG A 344 -1.28 11.34 -3.77
CA ARG A 344 -1.91 11.98 -2.61
C ARG A 344 -0.87 12.64 -1.72
N MET A 345 0.21 11.92 -1.40
CA MET A 345 1.29 12.48 -0.59
C MET A 345 1.98 13.67 -1.27
N ALA A 346 2.16 13.62 -2.59
CA ALA A 346 2.73 14.72 -3.35
C ALA A 346 1.85 15.97 -3.35
N ALA A 347 0.52 15.80 -3.46
CA ALA A 347 -0.40 16.94 -3.38
C ALA A 347 -0.30 17.63 -2.02
N GLU A 348 -0.33 16.85 -0.94
CA GLU A 348 -0.14 17.35 0.43
C GLU A 348 1.25 17.96 0.65
N ALA A 349 2.32 17.42 0.06
CA ALA A 349 3.66 18.00 0.13
C ALA A 349 3.69 19.42 -0.44
N VAL A 350 3.06 19.63 -1.60
CA VAL A 350 3.01 20.94 -2.26
C VAL A 350 2.16 21.93 -1.46
N LEU A 351 1.03 21.49 -0.91
CA LEU A 351 0.17 22.32 -0.05
C LEU A 351 0.88 22.70 1.25
N ALA A 352 1.56 21.76 1.89
CA ALA A 352 2.36 22.01 3.09
C ALA A 352 3.48 23.03 2.84
N LEU A 353 4.13 22.99 1.66
CA LEU A 353 5.13 23.99 1.27
C LEU A 353 4.49 25.37 1.00
N LEU A 354 3.27 25.41 0.45
CA LEU A 354 2.53 26.66 0.27
C LEU A 354 2.21 27.32 1.61
N ASP A 355 1.79 26.54 2.61
CA ASP A 355 1.50 27.00 3.97
C ASP A 355 2.77 27.42 4.73
N ALA A 356 3.86 26.66 4.57
CA ALA A 356 5.16 26.97 5.18
C ALA A 356 5.74 28.33 4.72
N ARG A 357 5.42 28.75 3.49
CA ARG A 357 5.79 30.09 3.00
C ARG A 357 5.04 31.22 3.70
N GLN A 358 3.81 30.96 4.16
CA GLN A 358 3.03 31.93 4.91
C GLN A 358 3.42 31.95 6.39
N ASN A 359 3.95 30.83 6.90
CA ASN A 359 4.34 30.65 8.29
C ASN A 359 5.76 30.07 8.39
N PRO A 360 6.82 30.90 8.26
CA PRO A 360 8.20 30.43 8.23
C PRO A 360 8.68 29.72 9.50
N GLU A 361 7.96 29.86 10.62
CA GLU A 361 8.26 29.17 11.88
C GLU A 361 7.85 27.69 11.90
N LEU A 362 7.11 27.22 10.87
CA LEU A 362 6.74 25.81 10.76
C LEU A 362 8.00 24.94 10.54
N PRO A 363 8.14 23.80 11.27
CA PRO A 363 9.25 22.88 11.07
C PRO A 363 9.19 22.21 9.68
N SER A 364 10.23 21.44 9.33
CA SER A 364 10.15 20.54 8.18
C SER A 364 8.97 19.58 8.34
N ILE A 365 8.21 19.39 7.26
CA ILE A 365 7.00 18.57 7.29
C ILE A 365 7.30 17.30 6.52
N VAL A 366 7.29 16.14 7.16
CA VAL A 366 7.12 14.89 6.42
C VAL A 366 5.62 14.75 6.21
N VAL A 367 5.19 14.55 4.97
CA VAL A 367 3.77 14.33 4.68
C VAL A 367 3.33 13.13 5.49
N SER A 368 2.41 13.36 6.44
CA SER A 368 1.79 12.47 7.44
C SER A 368 2.06 12.86 8.90
N LEU A 369 3.26 13.32 9.29
CA LEU A 369 3.63 13.63 10.70
C LEU A 369 4.91 14.50 10.80
N ASP A 370 5.21 14.99 12.01
CA ASP A 370 6.50 15.60 12.34
C ASP A 370 7.68 14.65 12.00
N ALA A 371 8.53 15.09 11.08
CA ALA A 371 9.66 14.34 10.55
C ALA A 371 10.60 13.84 11.65
N ASN A 372 10.84 14.67 12.67
CA ASN A 372 11.80 14.38 13.73
C ASN A 372 11.30 13.26 14.65
N GLN A 373 10.01 13.23 14.94
CA GLN A 373 9.41 12.16 15.74
C GLN A 373 9.47 10.82 15.02
N CYS A 374 9.22 10.81 13.71
CA CYS A 374 9.25 9.59 12.90
C CYS A 374 10.66 8.99 12.79
N VAL A 375 11.67 9.83 12.52
CA VAL A 375 13.07 9.39 12.46
C VAL A 375 13.54 8.89 13.84
N ALA A 376 13.21 9.59 14.92
CA ALA A 376 13.57 9.18 16.28
C ALA A 376 12.95 7.82 16.65
N ARG A 377 11.65 7.61 16.35
CA ARG A 377 10.98 6.33 16.58
C ARG A 377 11.59 5.20 15.75
N THR A 378 11.96 5.47 14.50
CA THR A 378 12.61 4.49 13.62
C THR A 378 13.96 4.04 14.18
N LYS A 379 14.77 4.97 14.71
CA LYS A 379 16.02 4.63 15.40
C LYS A 379 15.78 3.80 16.66
N ALA A 380 14.75 4.16 17.45
CA ALA A 380 14.39 3.44 18.67
C ALA A 380 14.02 1.96 18.42
N VAL A 381 13.48 1.61 17.24
CA VAL A 381 13.23 0.20 16.88
C VAL A 381 14.54 -0.58 16.82
N ASN A 382 15.55 -0.03 16.14
CA ASN A 382 16.84 -0.69 16.00
C ASN A 382 17.55 -0.84 17.35
N GLU A 383 17.47 0.19 18.20
CA GLU A 383 17.99 0.15 19.57
C GLU A 383 17.28 -0.93 20.40
N ALA A 384 15.96 -1.05 20.30
CA ALA A 384 15.19 -2.09 20.99
C ALA A 384 15.59 -3.51 20.55
N ILE A 385 15.81 -3.73 19.24
CA ILE A 385 16.29 -5.02 18.71
C ILE A 385 17.70 -5.34 19.23
N GLN A 386 18.63 -4.37 19.21
CA GLN A 386 19.99 -4.55 19.73
C GLN A 386 20.00 -4.84 21.23
N ALA A 387 19.10 -4.20 21.98
CA ALA A 387 18.89 -4.45 23.41
C ALA A 387 18.11 -5.75 23.71
N LYS A 388 17.76 -6.54 22.68
CA LYS A 388 16.96 -7.77 22.77
C LYS A 388 15.56 -7.55 23.37
N ASN A 389 15.04 -6.33 23.29
CA ASN A 389 13.69 -5.97 23.70
C ASN A 389 12.71 -6.04 22.51
N TYR A 390 12.41 -7.27 22.08
CA TYR A 390 11.58 -7.51 20.89
C TYR A 390 10.11 -7.12 21.07
N ALA A 391 9.59 -7.12 22.31
CA ALA A 391 8.24 -6.65 22.58
C ALA A 391 8.09 -5.15 22.26
N GLN A 392 9.08 -4.35 22.65
CA GLN A 392 9.12 -2.92 22.35
C GLN A 392 9.31 -2.65 20.86
N SER A 393 10.12 -3.45 20.15
CA SER A 393 10.31 -3.26 18.70
C SER A 393 9.00 -3.48 17.93
N VAL A 394 8.22 -4.49 18.29
CA VAL A 394 6.88 -4.73 17.73
C VAL A 394 5.91 -3.58 18.05
N GLU A 395 5.95 -3.04 19.26
CA GLU A 395 5.10 -1.91 19.66
C GLU A 395 5.42 -0.64 18.83
N LEU A 396 6.71 -0.35 18.66
CA LEU A 396 7.19 0.81 17.90
C LEU A 396 6.83 0.75 16.41
N ARG A 397 6.75 -0.45 15.81
CA ARG A 397 6.26 -0.66 14.42
C ARG A 397 4.79 -0.26 14.24
N GLY A 398 4.03 -0.20 15.33
CA GLY A 398 2.66 0.28 15.32
C GLY A 398 1.60 -0.80 15.11
N LYS A 399 0.33 -0.35 15.11
CA LYS A 399 -0.86 -1.22 15.22
C LYS A 399 -1.01 -2.17 14.03
N SER A 400 -0.69 -1.72 12.82
CA SER A 400 -0.77 -2.55 11.61
C SER A 400 0.12 -3.79 11.74
N PHE A 401 1.38 -3.59 12.15
CA PHE A 401 2.33 -4.68 12.37
C PHE A 401 1.87 -5.64 13.47
N ILE A 402 1.44 -5.11 14.62
CA ILE A 402 0.93 -5.90 15.75
C ILE A 402 -0.24 -6.78 15.31
N ASN A 403 -1.19 -6.22 14.58
CA ASN A 403 -2.37 -6.94 14.11
C ASN A 403 -2.00 -8.04 13.10
N ASN A 404 -1.10 -7.75 12.15
CA ASN A 404 -0.61 -8.75 11.20
C ASN A 404 0.11 -9.89 11.92
N LEU A 405 0.94 -9.57 12.93
CA LEU A 405 1.68 -10.58 13.69
C LEU A 405 0.74 -11.46 14.53
N ALA A 406 -0.24 -10.86 15.21
CA ALA A 406 -1.26 -11.60 15.95
C ALA A 406 -2.10 -12.50 15.04
N THR A 407 -2.47 -12.00 13.86
CA THR A 407 -3.18 -12.76 12.83
C THR A 407 -2.33 -13.94 12.34
N TYR A 408 -1.05 -13.71 12.05
CA TYR A 408 -0.12 -14.75 11.62
C TYR A 408 0.03 -15.85 12.67
N ARG A 409 0.27 -15.49 13.94
CA ARG A 409 0.35 -16.45 15.07
C ARG A 409 -0.90 -17.32 15.19
N THR A 410 -2.06 -16.76 14.90
CA THR A 410 -3.34 -17.50 14.94
C THR A 410 -3.48 -18.42 13.73
N LEU A 411 -3.27 -17.90 12.52
CA LEU A 411 -3.51 -18.63 11.28
C LEU A 411 -2.42 -19.67 10.94
N LYS A 412 -1.20 -19.51 11.45
CA LYS A 412 -0.06 -20.44 11.24
C LYS A 412 -0.26 -21.79 11.92
N LYS A 413 -1.07 -21.87 12.99
CA LYS A 413 -1.22 -23.10 13.78
C LYS A 413 -1.57 -24.29 12.87
N LEU A 414 -0.90 -25.41 13.06
CA LEU A 414 -1.12 -26.63 12.26
C LEU A 414 -2.48 -27.27 12.55
N HIS A 415 -2.95 -27.11 13.79
CA HIS A 415 -4.17 -27.71 14.29
C HIS A 415 -4.98 -26.67 15.06
N SER A 416 -6.29 -26.92 15.13
CA SER A 416 -7.15 -26.31 16.15
C SER A 416 -6.50 -26.48 17.52
N PRO A 417 -6.53 -25.47 18.42
CA PRO A 417 -6.21 -25.68 19.83
C PRO A 417 -6.94 -26.94 20.34
N ALA A 418 -6.31 -27.69 21.26
CA ALA A 418 -6.72 -29.04 21.68
C ALA A 418 -8.18 -29.19 22.18
N ASN A 419 -8.92 -28.09 22.31
CA ASN A 419 -10.37 -28.05 22.55
C ASN A 419 -11.16 -28.20 21.24
N ALA A 420 -10.91 -29.27 20.47
CA ALA A 420 -11.71 -29.56 19.29
C ALA A 420 -13.17 -29.87 19.70
N CYS A 421 -14.09 -29.13 19.11
CA CYS A 421 -15.52 -29.16 19.40
C CYS A 421 -16.17 -30.54 19.23
N SER A 422 -16.93 -30.97 20.24
CA SER A 422 -17.94 -32.03 20.12
C SER A 422 -19.23 -31.49 19.48
N ASP A 423 -20.21 -32.37 19.21
CA ASP A 423 -21.50 -32.02 18.59
C ASP A 423 -22.32 -30.94 19.35
N SER A 424 -21.99 -30.64 20.61
CA SER A 424 -22.67 -29.62 21.43
C SER A 424 -22.12 -28.20 21.26
N CYS A 425 -21.15 -27.98 20.37
CA CYS A 425 -20.48 -26.70 20.26
C CYS A 425 -21.29 -25.54 19.68
N PRO A 426 -20.99 -24.29 20.08
CA PRO A 426 -21.61 -23.11 19.48
C PRO A 426 -21.24 -23.02 17.99
N THR A 427 -22.24 -22.79 17.15
CA THR A 427 -22.08 -22.79 15.70
C THR A 427 -22.08 -21.36 15.14
N LEU A 428 -21.14 -21.07 14.23
CA LEU A 428 -21.12 -19.87 13.40
C LEU A 428 -21.43 -20.25 11.95
N LEU A 429 -22.24 -19.43 11.29
CA LEU A 429 -22.64 -19.65 9.90
C LEU A 429 -21.96 -18.64 8.97
N ILE A 430 -21.56 -19.06 7.77
CA ILE A 430 -21.06 -18.19 6.70
C ILE A 430 -22.00 -18.27 5.49
N VAL A 431 -22.44 -17.12 4.99
CA VAL A 431 -23.28 -17.01 3.80
C VAL A 431 -22.66 -15.99 2.84
N MET A 432 -22.43 -16.39 1.59
CA MET A 432 -21.86 -15.50 0.56
C MET A 432 -22.97 -15.00 -0.36
N VAL A 433 -23.08 -13.67 -0.50
CA VAL A 433 -24.20 -13.01 -1.19
C VAL A 433 -23.71 -11.88 -2.09
N GLY A 434 -24.22 -11.83 -3.32
CA GLY A 434 -23.82 -10.85 -4.33
C GLY A 434 -22.90 -11.44 -5.41
N ALA A 435 -22.24 -10.56 -6.15
CA ALA A 435 -21.24 -10.95 -7.14
C ALA A 435 -19.95 -11.47 -6.48
N PRO A 436 -19.22 -12.40 -7.11
CA PRO A 436 -17.93 -12.84 -6.60
C PRO A 436 -16.91 -11.69 -6.64
N ALA A 437 -16.06 -11.62 -5.63
CA ALA A 437 -14.95 -10.68 -5.56
C ALA A 437 -13.70 -11.38 -5.02
N CYS A 438 -12.52 -10.99 -5.53
CA CYS A 438 -11.24 -11.54 -5.08
C CYS A 438 -11.02 -11.25 -3.59
N GLY A 439 -10.46 -12.21 -2.85
CA GLY A 439 -10.25 -12.11 -1.40
C GLY A 439 -11.41 -12.64 -0.54
N ALA A 440 -12.57 -12.96 -1.13
CA ALA A 440 -13.68 -13.57 -0.40
C ALA A 440 -13.29 -14.91 0.26
N ASN A 441 -12.51 -15.73 -0.45
CA ASN A 441 -12.00 -17.00 0.06
C ASN A 441 -10.96 -16.82 1.19
N ALA A 442 -10.12 -15.78 1.10
CA ALA A 442 -9.20 -15.41 2.17
C ALA A 442 -9.96 -15.01 3.45
N CYS A 443 -11.08 -14.27 3.30
CA CYS A 443 -11.98 -13.93 4.39
C CYS A 443 -12.60 -15.18 5.04
N VAL A 444 -13.13 -16.11 4.22
CA VAL A 444 -13.67 -17.40 4.70
C VAL A 444 -12.63 -18.15 5.53
N ARG A 445 -11.40 -18.27 5.00
CA ARG A 445 -10.30 -18.95 5.70
C ARG A 445 -9.97 -18.30 7.03
N ALA A 446 -9.79 -16.98 7.05
CA ALA A 446 -9.46 -16.24 8.27
C ALA A 446 -10.57 -16.40 9.32
N PHE A 447 -11.83 -16.29 8.91
CA PHE A 447 -12.97 -16.45 9.81
C PHE A 447 -13.09 -17.88 10.35
N VAL A 448 -12.96 -18.90 9.50
CA VAL A 448 -13.03 -20.31 9.92
C VAL A 448 -11.94 -20.66 10.92
N ARG A 449 -10.67 -20.34 10.62
CA ARG A 449 -9.56 -20.65 11.53
C ARG A 449 -9.64 -19.87 12.84
N THR A 450 -10.11 -18.62 12.80
CA THR A 450 -10.31 -17.82 14.02
C THR A 450 -11.48 -18.36 14.84
N GLY A 451 -12.61 -18.70 14.21
CA GLY A 451 -13.77 -19.29 14.88
C GLY A 451 -13.42 -20.60 15.56
N ILE A 452 -12.77 -21.52 14.85
CA ILE A 452 -12.31 -22.81 15.41
C ILE A 452 -11.31 -22.58 16.56
N SER A 453 -10.38 -21.63 16.43
CA SER A 453 -9.43 -21.29 17.51
C SER A 453 -10.11 -20.80 18.80
N ASN A 454 -11.33 -20.26 18.68
CA ASN A 454 -12.14 -19.78 19.80
C ASN A 454 -13.22 -20.78 20.24
N GLY A 455 -13.16 -22.04 19.76
CA GLY A 455 -14.09 -23.10 20.18
C GLY A 455 -15.45 -23.06 19.49
N PHE A 456 -15.54 -22.47 18.29
CA PHE A 456 -16.76 -22.51 17.47
C PHE A 456 -16.69 -23.58 16.39
N ARG A 457 -17.82 -24.26 16.14
CA ARG A 457 -18.06 -25.00 14.91
C ARG A 457 -18.44 -24.01 13.81
N VAL A 458 -17.89 -24.16 12.60
CA VAL A 458 -18.20 -23.24 11.49
C VAL A 458 -18.85 -24.00 10.33
N LEU A 459 -20.02 -23.53 9.90
CA LEU A 459 -20.76 -24.04 8.75
C LEU A 459 -20.79 -23.00 7.65
N GLY A 460 -20.52 -23.40 6.41
CA GLY A 460 -20.75 -22.60 5.21
C GLY A 460 -22.08 -22.98 4.56
N VAL A 461 -22.76 -22.01 3.94
CA VAL A 461 -23.97 -22.24 3.14
C VAL A 461 -23.61 -22.21 1.66
N ASN A 462 -23.95 -23.27 0.93
CA ASN A 462 -23.66 -23.33 -0.51
C ASN A 462 -24.67 -22.50 -1.31
N GLY A 463 -24.23 -21.49 -2.05
CA GLY A 463 -25.09 -20.75 -2.98
C GLY A 463 -25.98 -19.68 -2.34
N GLY A 464 -25.55 -19.10 -1.21
CA GLY A 464 -26.21 -17.96 -0.57
C GLY A 464 -27.54 -18.31 0.10
N PHE A 465 -28.50 -17.37 0.15
CA PHE A 465 -29.78 -17.56 0.84
C PHE A 465 -30.64 -18.69 0.26
N ASP A 466 -30.57 -18.93 -1.05
CA ASP A 466 -31.23 -20.08 -1.69
C ASP A 466 -30.73 -21.42 -1.11
N GLY A 467 -29.42 -21.51 -0.88
CA GLY A 467 -28.81 -22.64 -0.19
C GLY A 467 -29.25 -22.77 1.26
N LEU A 468 -29.40 -21.66 1.96
CA LEU A 468 -29.81 -21.63 3.36
C LEU A 468 -31.22 -22.22 3.53
N VAL A 469 -32.18 -21.75 2.74
CA VAL A 469 -33.57 -22.22 2.78
C VAL A 469 -33.66 -23.71 2.42
N LYS A 470 -32.79 -24.19 1.52
CA LYS A 470 -32.67 -25.60 1.13
C LYS A 470 -31.85 -26.46 2.10
N ALA A 471 -31.40 -25.90 3.22
CA ALA A 471 -30.53 -26.57 4.19
C ALA A 471 -29.21 -27.14 3.58
N SER A 472 -28.66 -26.48 2.56
CA SER A 472 -27.41 -26.87 1.91
C SER A 472 -26.20 -26.37 2.70
N PHE A 473 -25.92 -27.04 3.83
CA PHE A 473 -24.82 -26.73 4.71
C PHE A 473 -23.56 -27.55 4.38
N ARG A 474 -22.41 -26.92 4.50
CA ARG A 474 -21.09 -27.54 4.37
C ARG A 474 -20.27 -27.28 5.64
N PRO A 475 -19.90 -28.33 6.40
CA PRO A 475 -18.96 -28.17 7.50
C PRO A 475 -17.60 -27.66 7.01
N LEU A 476 -17.06 -26.63 7.67
CA LEU A 476 -15.74 -26.07 7.36
C LEU A 476 -14.78 -26.41 8.49
N SER A 477 -13.83 -27.31 8.20
CA SER A 477 -12.74 -27.67 9.10
C SER A 477 -11.50 -26.80 8.88
N TRP A 478 -10.55 -26.89 9.82
CA TRP A 478 -9.25 -26.23 9.76
C TRP A 478 -8.50 -26.52 8.45
N GLU A 479 -8.51 -27.79 8.04
CA GLU A 479 -7.85 -28.29 6.84
C GLU A 479 -8.62 -27.88 5.57
N SER A 480 -9.96 -27.88 5.60
CA SER A 480 -10.81 -27.63 4.42
C SER A 480 -10.66 -26.24 3.80
N VAL A 481 -10.13 -25.28 4.57
CA VAL A 481 -9.92 -23.89 4.14
C VAL A 481 -8.46 -23.58 3.79
N SER A 482 -7.60 -24.59 3.76
CA SER A 482 -6.18 -24.41 3.38
C SER A 482 -6.06 -24.16 1.88
N GLY A 483 -5.19 -23.21 1.50
CA GLY A 483 -5.01 -22.80 0.10
C GLY A 483 -6.10 -21.87 -0.44
N LEU A 484 -7.06 -21.46 0.38
CA LEU A 484 -8.11 -20.53 -0.02
C LEU A 484 -7.61 -19.07 -0.12
N THR A 485 -6.48 -18.71 0.50
CA THR A 485 -5.99 -17.32 0.47
C THR A 485 -5.66 -16.85 -0.95
N SER A 486 -4.97 -17.69 -1.75
CA SER A 486 -4.57 -17.36 -3.12
C SER A 486 -5.64 -17.69 -4.18
N SER A 487 -6.79 -18.23 -3.76
CA SER A 487 -7.86 -18.64 -4.68
C SER A 487 -8.87 -17.51 -4.91
N GLY A 488 -9.06 -17.12 -6.17
CA GLY A 488 -10.15 -16.22 -6.58
C GLY A 488 -11.54 -16.86 -6.51
N GLY A 489 -12.58 -16.07 -6.78
CA GLY A 489 -13.97 -16.55 -6.81
C GLY A 489 -14.57 -16.80 -5.42
N SER A 490 -15.41 -17.83 -5.30
CA SER A 490 -16.23 -18.10 -4.11
C SER A 490 -16.32 -19.61 -3.82
N CYS A 491 -15.64 -20.08 -2.77
CA CYS A 491 -15.56 -21.49 -2.39
C CYS A 491 -16.89 -22.11 -1.93
N LEU A 492 -17.86 -21.30 -1.50
CA LEU A 492 -19.21 -21.71 -1.14
C LEU A 492 -20.23 -21.41 -2.25
N GLY A 493 -19.81 -20.79 -3.36
CA GLY A 493 -20.73 -20.20 -4.34
C GLY A 493 -21.50 -18.99 -3.80
N THR A 494 -21.75 -18.02 -4.66
CA THR A 494 -22.47 -16.78 -4.31
C THR A 494 -23.54 -16.48 -5.34
N LYS A 495 -24.65 -15.91 -4.90
CA LYS A 495 -25.77 -15.48 -5.74
C LYS A 495 -26.24 -14.10 -5.27
N ARG A 496 -26.82 -13.29 -6.17
CA ARG A 496 -27.37 -11.97 -5.84
C ARG A 496 -28.73 -12.01 -5.13
N ILE A 497 -29.33 -13.19 -5.00
CA ILE A 497 -30.64 -13.36 -4.36
C ILE A 497 -30.53 -12.94 -2.89
N THR A 498 -31.38 -12.02 -2.49
CA THR A 498 -31.47 -11.43 -1.15
C THR A 498 -32.33 -12.27 -0.20
N ALA A 499 -32.27 -11.94 1.10
CA ALA A 499 -33.08 -12.60 2.12
C ALA A 499 -34.59 -12.38 1.92
N GLU A 500 -34.99 -11.20 1.44
CA GLU A 500 -36.39 -10.88 1.14
C GLU A 500 -36.92 -11.68 -0.06
N GLU A 501 -36.14 -11.83 -1.12
CA GLU A 501 -36.54 -12.57 -2.32
C GLU A 501 -36.77 -14.07 -2.08
N VAL A 502 -36.01 -14.69 -1.16
CA VAL A 502 -36.28 -16.09 -0.75
C VAL A 502 -37.36 -16.20 0.33
N GLY A 503 -37.80 -15.09 0.91
CA GLY A 503 -38.75 -15.02 2.02
C GLY A 503 -38.08 -15.02 3.39
N ILE A 504 -38.28 -13.93 4.13
CA ILE A 504 -37.69 -13.74 5.48
C ILE A 504 -38.13 -14.83 6.47
N ALA A 505 -39.39 -15.26 6.41
CA ALA A 505 -39.89 -16.34 7.26
C ALA A 505 -39.18 -17.67 6.97
N ALA A 506 -38.91 -17.97 5.69
CA ALA A 506 -38.17 -19.17 5.30
C ALA A 506 -36.71 -19.13 5.77
N VAL A 507 -36.08 -17.94 5.71
CA VAL A 507 -34.73 -17.74 6.28
C VAL A 507 -34.75 -17.96 7.80
N ALA A 508 -35.73 -17.40 8.51
CA ALA A 508 -35.86 -17.57 9.96
C ALA A 508 -36.07 -19.05 10.35
N GLU A 509 -36.93 -19.77 9.61
CA GLU A 509 -37.16 -21.20 9.79
C GLU A 509 -35.86 -21.99 9.55
N ALA A 510 -35.14 -21.69 8.46
CA ALA A 510 -33.86 -22.33 8.17
C ALA A 510 -32.81 -22.11 9.26
N LEU A 511 -32.71 -20.89 9.82
CA LEU A 511 -31.80 -20.58 10.91
C LEU A 511 -32.20 -21.31 12.21
N SER A 512 -33.49 -21.47 12.50
CA SER A 512 -33.94 -22.23 13.68
C SER A 512 -33.58 -23.72 13.63
N LYS A 513 -33.34 -24.27 12.43
CA LYS A 513 -32.90 -25.65 12.23
C LYS A 513 -31.39 -25.82 12.44
N VAL A 514 -30.63 -24.74 12.56
CA VAL A 514 -29.18 -24.81 12.81
C VAL A 514 -28.91 -24.96 14.31
N GLU A 515 -28.38 -26.12 14.69
CA GLU A 515 -28.09 -26.44 16.09
C GLU A 515 -27.07 -25.48 16.73
N ASN A 516 -27.43 -24.95 17.90
CA ASN A 516 -26.61 -24.06 18.74
C ASN A 516 -26.00 -22.87 17.96
N LEU A 517 -26.77 -22.28 17.03
CA LEU A 517 -26.35 -21.11 16.27
C LEU A 517 -26.08 -19.90 17.18
N ARG A 518 -24.88 -19.34 17.11
CA ARG A 518 -24.45 -18.15 17.88
C ARG A 518 -24.19 -16.92 17.03
N GLY A 519 -24.14 -17.06 15.71
CA GLY A 519 -24.03 -15.92 14.83
C GLY A 519 -23.88 -16.31 13.36
N MET A 520 -24.09 -15.33 12.49
CA MET A 520 -23.97 -15.47 11.04
C MET A 520 -23.12 -14.35 10.46
N LEU A 521 -22.17 -14.74 9.61
CA LEU A 521 -21.35 -13.84 8.81
C LEU A 521 -21.85 -13.85 7.36
N LEU A 522 -22.20 -12.68 6.87
CA LEU A 522 -22.46 -12.42 5.46
C LEU A 522 -21.18 -11.89 4.82
N ILE A 523 -20.74 -12.48 3.71
CA ILE A 523 -19.61 -11.98 2.92
C ILE A 523 -20.16 -11.57 1.56
N GLY A 524 -20.05 -10.30 1.22
CA GLY A 524 -20.68 -9.85 -0.02
C GLY A 524 -20.81 -8.35 -0.22
N GLY A 525 -21.45 -7.99 -1.34
CA GLY A 525 -21.66 -6.62 -1.76
C GLY A 525 -22.91 -5.98 -1.14
N PHE A 526 -23.54 -5.08 -1.91
CA PHE A 526 -24.72 -4.35 -1.47
C PHE A 526 -25.90 -5.29 -1.16
N GLU A 527 -26.06 -6.39 -1.90
CA GLU A 527 -27.11 -7.39 -1.65
C GLU A 527 -26.95 -8.06 -0.28
N ALA A 528 -25.71 -8.31 0.17
CA ALA A 528 -25.44 -8.84 1.50
C ALA A 528 -25.80 -7.82 2.60
N PHE A 529 -25.43 -6.56 2.38
CA PHE A 529 -25.76 -5.46 3.29
C PHE A 529 -27.28 -5.24 3.39
N SER A 530 -27.98 -5.14 2.26
CA SER A 530 -29.43 -4.99 2.22
C SER A 530 -30.12 -6.16 2.91
N SER A 531 -29.66 -7.39 2.67
CA SER A 531 -30.21 -8.58 3.33
C SER A 531 -30.02 -8.55 4.84
N LEU A 532 -28.87 -8.07 5.35
CA LEU A 532 -28.66 -7.89 6.78
C LEU A 532 -29.67 -6.90 7.38
N VAL A 533 -29.90 -5.77 6.70
CA VAL A 533 -30.87 -4.74 7.14
C VAL A 533 -32.29 -5.31 7.17
N GLN A 534 -32.70 -6.02 6.12
CA GLN A 534 -34.01 -6.69 6.04
C GLN A 534 -34.20 -7.68 7.20
N LEU A 535 -33.20 -8.55 7.44
CA LEU A 535 -33.25 -9.52 8.54
C LEU A 535 -33.28 -8.85 9.91
N PHE A 536 -32.53 -7.75 10.09
CA PHE A 536 -32.52 -6.98 11.32
C PHE A 536 -33.90 -6.36 11.61
N GLN A 537 -34.53 -5.75 10.60
CA GLN A 537 -35.85 -5.14 10.72
C GLN A 537 -36.94 -6.17 11.03
N ALA A 538 -36.79 -7.41 10.56
CA ALA A 538 -37.75 -8.48 10.79
C ALA A 538 -37.64 -9.16 12.17
N ARG A 539 -36.59 -8.89 12.95
CA ARG A 539 -36.37 -9.48 14.28
C ARG A 539 -37.58 -9.43 15.23
N PRO A 540 -38.36 -8.33 15.32
CA PRO A 540 -39.53 -8.30 16.20
C PRO A 540 -40.59 -9.35 15.84
N SER A 541 -40.70 -9.69 14.55
CA SER A 541 -41.67 -10.67 14.04
C SER A 541 -41.12 -12.10 13.96
N GLN A 542 -39.79 -12.26 13.98
CA GLN A 542 -39.09 -13.53 13.77
C GLN A 542 -38.00 -13.72 14.83
N PRO A 543 -38.32 -14.30 16.00
CA PRO A 543 -37.35 -14.48 17.09
C PRO A 543 -36.10 -15.28 16.72
N ALA A 544 -36.18 -16.17 15.74
CA ALA A 544 -35.03 -16.93 15.23
C ALA A 544 -33.94 -16.04 14.60
N LEU A 545 -34.27 -14.80 14.21
CA LEU A 545 -33.32 -13.81 13.69
C LEU A 545 -32.56 -13.04 14.79
N ALA A 546 -32.84 -13.32 16.07
CA ALA A 546 -32.20 -12.65 17.21
C ALA A 546 -30.74 -13.08 17.46
N VAL A 547 -30.09 -13.75 16.49
CA VAL A 547 -28.66 -14.04 16.52
C VAL A 547 -27.84 -12.84 16.03
N PRO A 548 -26.62 -12.61 16.56
CA PRO A 548 -25.67 -11.66 16.00
C PRO A 548 -25.40 -11.93 14.51
N MET A 549 -25.52 -10.89 13.69
CA MET A 549 -25.28 -10.96 12.25
C MET A 549 -24.34 -9.85 11.84
N LEU A 550 -23.33 -10.17 11.03
CA LEU A 550 -22.31 -9.22 10.55
C LEU A 550 -22.18 -9.33 9.03
N VAL A 551 -21.86 -8.23 8.37
CA VAL A 551 -21.48 -8.20 6.96
C VAL A 551 -20.01 -7.82 6.85
N VAL A 552 -19.26 -8.60 6.08
CA VAL A 552 -17.94 -8.21 5.57
C VAL A 552 -18.14 -7.70 4.14
N PRO A 553 -17.98 -6.40 3.89
CA PRO A 553 -18.07 -5.83 2.56
C PRO A 553 -17.06 -6.47 1.60
N CYS A 554 -17.56 -7.15 0.58
CA CYS A 554 -16.79 -7.88 -0.41
C CYS A 554 -17.41 -7.67 -1.79
N THR A 555 -16.84 -6.72 -2.53
CA THR A 555 -17.29 -6.29 -3.86
C THR A 555 -16.16 -5.51 -4.53
N ILE A 556 -16.08 -5.58 -5.86
CA ILE A 556 -15.13 -4.75 -6.62
C ILE A 556 -15.53 -3.28 -6.65
N SER A 557 -16.83 -2.97 -6.48
CA SER A 557 -17.37 -1.63 -6.72
C SER A 557 -17.17 -0.66 -5.56
N ASN A 558 -16.77 -1.17 -4.38
CA ASN A 558 -16.67 -0.38 -3.15
C ASN A 558 -17.93 0.43 -2.82
N ASN A 559 -19.10 -0.17 -3.06
CA ASN A 559 -20.41 0.50 -2.97
C ASN A 559 -21.23 0.06 -1.74
N VAL A 560 -20.58 -0.50 -0.71
CA VAL A 560 -21.27 -0.95 0.51
C VAL A 560 -21.19 0.16 1.56
N PRO A 561 -22.33 0.72 2.02
CA PRO A 561 -22.32 1.76 3.04
C PRO A 561 -21.66 1.33 4.35
N GLY A 562 -20.93 2.25 4.97
CA GLY A 562 -20.30 2.05 6.29
C GLY A 562 -18.84 1.59 6.25
N THR A 563 -18.26 1.37 5.06
CA THR A 563 -16.82 1.16 4.88
C THR A 563 -16.30 2.04 3.74
N ASP A 564 -15.04 2.46 3.85
CA ASP A 564 -14.31 3.14 2.76
C ASP A 564 -13.60 2.13 1.84
N PHE A 565 -13.60 0.85 2.21
CA PHE A 565 -12.90 -0.20 1.48
C PHE A 565 -13.61 -1.54 1.60
N SER A 566 -13.98 -2.13 0.46
CA SER A 566 -14.48 -3.49 0.33
C SER A 566 -13.42 -4.44 -0.20
N ILE A 567 -13.46 -5.68 0.28
CA ILE A 567 -12.59 -6.75 -0.23
C ILE A 567 -12.84 -6.93 -1.73
N GLY A 568 -11.76 -7.00 -2.50
CA GLY A 568 -11.77 -7.15 -3.96
C GLY A 568 -11.69 -5.85 -4.76
N ALA A 569 -11.91 -4.68 -4.13
CA ALA A 569 -11.82 -3.39 -4.81
C ALA A 569 -10.40 -3.09 -5.30
N ASP A 570 -9.38 -3.35 -4.47
CA ASP A 570 -7.97 -3.16 -4.85
C ASP A 570 -7.52 -4.10 -5.98
N THR A 571 -7.92 -5.37 -5.95
CA THR A 571 -7.63 -6.31 -7.04
C THR A 571 -8.21 -5.80 -8.36
N ALA A 572 -9.48 -5.38 -8.35
CA ALA A 572 -10.12 -4.84 -9.56
C ALA A 572 -9.44 -3.55 -10.04
N LEU A 573 -9.03 -2.68 -9.12
CA LEU A 573 -8.34 -1.44 -9.44
C LEU A 573 -6.97 -1.70 -10.09
N ASN A 574 -6.21 -2.68 -9.58
CA ASN A 574 -4.94 -3.09 -10.18
C ASN A 574 -5.13 -3.67 -11.59
N GLU A 575 -6.15 -4.51 -11.81
CA GLU A 575 -6.47 -5.03 -13.14
C GLU A 575 -6.82 -3.92 -14.14
N ILE A 576 -7.69 -2.97 -13.74
CA ILE A 576 -8.04 -1.83 -14.60
C ILE A 576 -6.79 -0.99 -14.90
N THR A 577 -5.95 -0.73 -13.90
CA THR A 577 -4.73 0.06 -14.06
C THR A 577 -3.74 -0.60 -15.03
N GLN A 578 -3.55 -1.93 -14.93
CA GLN A 578 -2.72 -2.68 -15.87
C GLN A 578 -3.28 -2.66 -17.29
N ILE A 579 -4.61 -2.74 -17.45
CA ILE A 579 -5.25 -2.61 -18.77
C ILE A 579 -5.01 -1.21 -19.34
N ILE A 580 -5.18 -0.16 -18.52
CA ILE A 580 -4.90 1.23 -18.92
C ILE A 580 -3.45 1.36 -19.41
N ASP A 581 -2.48 0.79 -18.71
CA ASP A 581 -1.08 0.84 -19.12
C ASP A 581 -0.85 0.19 -20.49
N LYS A 582 -1.44 -0.99 -20.72
CA LYS A 582 -1.33 -1.74 -22.00
C LYS A 582 -1.94 -0.97 -23.16
N ILE A 583 -3.16 -0.43 -23.00
CA ILE A 583 -3.81 0.34 -24.07
C ILE A 583 -3.14 1.70 -24.29
N LYS A 584 -2.60 2.32 -23.23
CA LYS A 584 -1.84 3.57 -23.34
C LYS A 584 -0.55 3.34 -24.13
N GLN A 585 0.15 2.23 -23.91
CA GLN A 585 1.30 1.84 -24.73
C GLN A 585 0.91 1.68 -26.20
N SER A 586 -0.25 1.07 -26.50
CA SER A 586 -0.79 1.00 -27.86
C SER A 586 -1.10 2.37 -28.46
N ALA A 587 -1.65 3.30 -27.67
CA ALA A 587 -1.92 4.67 -28.09
C ALA A 587 -0.63 5.46 -28.36
N VAL A 588 0.43 5.26 -27.59
CA VAL A 588 1.73 5.90 -27.85
C VAL A 588 2.33 5.42 -29.16
N GLY A 589 2.16 4.13 -29.49
CA GLY A 589 2.63 3.55 -30.76
C GLY A 589 1.87 4.01 -31.99
N THR A 590 0.68 4.63 -31.85
CA THR A 590 -0.11 5.13 -32.98
C THR A 590 -0.42 6.61 -32.79
N GLN A 591 0.12 7.49 -33.64
CA GLN A 591 -0.04 8.93 -33.45
C GLN A 591 -1.52 9.36 -33.32
N ARG A 592 -1.79 10.22 -32.33
CA ARG A 592 -3.10 10.90 -32.12
C ARG A 592 -4.28 9.96 -31.84
N ARG A 593 -4.10 8.98 -30.96
CA ARG A 593 -5.17 8.07 -30.52
C ARG A 593 -5.65 8.36 -29.09
N VAL A 594 -6.96 8.29 -28.87
CA VAL A 594 -7.62 8.33 -27.55
C VAL A 594 -8.33 7.01 -27.32
N PHE A 595 -8.32 6.52 -26.08
CA PHE A 595 -9.15 5.39 -25.66
C PHE A 595 -10.20 5.88 -24.66
N VAL A 596 -11.43 5.41 -24.84
CA VAL A 596 -12.49 5.49 -23.84
C VAL A 596 -12.55 4.13 -23.14
N VAL A 597 -12.33 4.12 -21.83
CA VAL A 597 -12.28 2.90 -21.02
C VAL A 597 -13.51 2.87 -20.15
N GLU A 598 -14.42 1.93 -20.43
CA GLU A 598 -15.57 1.68 -19.56
C GLU A 598 -15.14 0.78 -18.39
N THR A 599 -15.34 1.27 -17.16
CA THR A 599 -15.06 0.49 -15.94
C THR A 599 -16.35 -0.03 -15.32
N MET A 600 -16.24 -1.15 -14.59
CA MET A 600 -17.32 -1.59 -13.69
C MET A 600 -17.48 -0.62 -12.50
N GLY A 601 -18.46 -0.86 -11.63
CA GLY A 601 -18.75 0.01 -10.47
C GLY A 601 -20.24 0.27 -10.24
N GLY A 602 -21.08 -0.07 -11.22
CA GLY A 602 -22.52 0.20 -11.16
C GLY A 602 -22.77 1.70 -11.08
N TYR A 603 -23.38 2.16 -9.98
CA TYR A 603 -23.63 3.57 -9.72
C TYR A 603 -22.58 4.23 -8.82
N CYS A 604 -21.49 3.53 -8.50
CA CYS A 604 -20.38 4.06 -7.73
C CYS A 604 -19.17 4.28 -8.63
N GLY A 605 -18.75 5.53 -8.77
CA GLY A 605 -17.62 5.99 -9.55
C GLY A 605 -16.24 5.70 -8.94
N TYR A 606 -16.16 4.93 -7.85
CA TYR A 606 -14.90 4.63 -7.15
C TYR A 606 -13.83 4.06 -8.09
N LEU A 607 -14.16 3.01 -8.86
CA LEU A 607 -13.22 2.37 -9.77
C LEU A 607 -12.80 3.31 -10.91
N ALA A 608 -13.75 4.00 -11.53
CA ALA A 608 -13.46 4.97 -12.59
C ALA A 608 -12.55 6.11 -12.10
N THR A 609 -12.85 6.67 -10.93
CA THR A 609 -12.09 7.79 -10.33
C THR A 609 -10.67 7.36 -9.99
N LEU A 610 -10.52 6.27 -9.24
CA LEU A 610 -9.21 5.83 -8.77
C LEU A 610 -8.36 5.26 -9.91
N ALA A 611 -8.95 4.52 -10.85
CA ALA A 611 -8.22 4.04 -12.01
C ALA A 611 -7.84 5.20 -12.94
N GLY A 612 -8.69 6.21 -13.08
CA GLY A 612 -8.37 7.44 -13.80
C GLY A 612 -7.15 8.15 -13.21
N LEU A 613 -7.10 8.29 -11.88
CA LEU A 613 -5.97 8.90 -11.19
C LEU A 613 -4.70 8.03 -11.30
N ALA A 614 -4.79 6.72 -11.03
CA ALA A 614 -3.65 5.79 -11.06
C ALA A 614 -3.11 5.54 -12.48
N GLY A 615 -3.97 5.55 -13.50
CA GLY A 615 -3.60 5.44 -14.91
C GLY A 615 -3.12 6.76 -15.53
N GLY A 616 -3.39 7.89 -14.87
CA GLY A 616 -3.15 9.21 -15.38
C GLY A 616 -4.03 9.54 -16.60
N ALA A 617 -5.31 9.15 -16.54
CA ALA A 617 -6.32 9.51 -17.52
C ALA A 617 -6.50 11.02 -17.59
N ASP A 618 -6.88 11.52 -18.76
CA ASP A 618 -7.13 12.95 -19.00
C ASP A 618 -8.51 13.38 -18.45
N ALA A 619 -9.49 12.49 -18.48
CA ALA A 619 -10.83 12.70 -17.90
C ALA A 619 -11.36 11.39 -17.31
N ALA A 620 -12.22 11.49 -16.29
CA ALA A 620 -12.93 10.37 -15.70
C ALA A 620 -14.40 10.75 -15.52
N TYR A 621 -15.28 10.03 -16.21
CA TYR A 621 -16.73 10.26 -16.14
C TYR A 621 -17.35 9.30 -15.14
N ILE A 622 -18.01 9.84 -14.12
CA ILE A 622 -18.62 9.07 -13.03
C ILE A 622 -20.10 9.34 -12.91
N LYS A 623 -20.82 8.49 -12.18
CA LYS A 623 -22.28 8.64 -12.04
C LYS A 623 -22.65 9.82 -11.15
N GLU A 624 -21.79 10.08 -10.16
CA GLU A 624 -21.95 11.08 -9.13
C GLU A 624 -21.78 12.51 -9.67
N ASP A 625 -20.96 12.67 -10.71
CA ASP A 625 -20.70 13.95 -11.36
C ASP A 625 -21.42 14.03 -12.70
N LYS A 626 -22.43 14.90 -12.78
CA LYS A 626 -23.21 15.06 -14.00
C LYS A 626 -22.44 15.95 -14.96
N PHE A 627 -22.09 15.42 -16.12
CA PHE A 627 -21.49 16.17 -17.21
C PHE A 627 -22.50 16.38 -18.34
N ASP A 628 -22.37 17.51 -19.04
CA ASP A 628 -23.17 17.85 -20.21
C ASP A 628 -22.27 17.92 -21.47
N LEU A 629 -22.86 18.35 -22.59
CA LEU A 629 -22.12 18.50 -23.83
C LEU A 629 -21.02 19.57 -23.75
N ALA A 630 -21.16 20.58 -22.89
CA ALA A 630 -20.18 21.64 -22.75
C ALA A 630 -18.89 21.09 -22.11
N VAL A 631 -19.02 20.30 -21.03
CA VAL A 631 -17.88 19.63 -20.39
C VAL A 631 -17.16 18.71 -21.39
N LEU A 632 -17.91 17.91 -22.15
CA LEU A 632 -17.33 17.03 -23.18
C LEU A 632 -16.58 17.82 -24.26
N LEU A 633 -17.12 18.97 -24.69
CA LEU A 633 -16.47 19.83 -25.68
C LEU A 633 -15.16 20.43 -25.14
N ASP A 634 -15.12 20.79 -23.86
CA ASP A 634 -13.92 21.32 -23.22
C ASP A 634 -12.83 20.24 -23.10
N ASP A 635 -13.21 19.01 -22.73
CA ASP A 635 -12.28 17.87 -22.71
C ASP A 635 -11.73 17.56 -24.12
N VAL A 636 -12.56 17.62 -25.15
CA VAL A 636 -12.12 17.44 -26.55
C VAL A 636 -11.15 18.56 -26.97
N ARG A 637 -11.42 19.81 -26.58
CA ARG A 637 -10.50 20.94 -26.84
C ARG A 637 -9.17 20.73 -26.12
N HIS A 638 -9.19 20.31 -24.86
CA HIS A 638 -8.01 19.99 -24.08
C HIS A 638 -7.17 18.89 -24.74
N LEU A 639 -7.81 17.77 -25.13
CA LEU A 639 -7.14 16.67 -25.82
C LEU A 639 -6.52 17.10 -27.15
N LYS A 640 -7.24 17.93 -27.93
CA LYS A 640 -6.73 18.47 -29.20
C LYS A 640 -5.48 19.33 -28.98
N GLN A 641 -5.50 20.20 -27.96
CA GLN A 641 -4.35 21.04 -27.61
C GLN A 641 -3.15 20.17 -27.19
N LYS A 642 -3.36 19.21 -26.29
CA LYS A 642 -2.32 18.26 -25.86
C LYS A 642 -1.71 17.50 -27.04
N MET A 643 -2.51 17.05 -28.00
CA MET A 643 -2.02 16.39 -29.21
C MET A 643 -1.25 17.29 -30.17
N HIS A 644 -1.50 18.60 -30.11
CA HIS A 644 -0.80 19.61 -30.91
C HIS A 644 0.54 20.03 -30.27
N ASP A 645 0.55 20.20 -28.94
CA ASP A 645 1.72 20.67 -28.18
C ASP A 645 2.75 19.56 -27.92
N ASP A 646 2.32 18.29 -27.89
CA ASP A 646 3.19 17.12 -27.71
C ASP A 646 4.12 16.81 -28.92
N CYS A 647 4.34 17.76 -29.83
CA CYS A 647 5.35 17.68 -30.90
C CYS A 647 6.80 17.51 -30.39
N GLY A 648 7.04 17.59 -29.07
CA GLY A 648 8.36 17.43 -28.44
C GLY A 648 8.56 16.15 -27.60
N LEU A 649 7.53 15.33 -27.37
CA LEU A 649 7.74 14.00 -26.80
C LEU A 649 8.21 13.10 -27.95
N GLN A 650 9.45 12.57 -27.86
CA GLN A 650 9.91 11.48 -28.74
C GLN A 650 8.95 10.30 -28.57
N ARG A 651 7.94 10.24 -29.45
CA ARG A 651 6.92 9.20 -29.49
C ARG A 651 7.41 8.13 -30.48
N GLY A 652 8.07 7.11 -29.92
CA GLY A 652 8.53 5.93 -30.65
C GLY A 652 10.00 5.98 -31.07
N LEU A 653 10.63 4.80 -30.98
CA LEU A 653 11.94 4.47 -31.57
C LEU A 653 12.01 4.83 -33.06
#